data_AF-A0A813HEL1-F1
#
_entry.id   AF-A0A813HEL1-F1
#
_cell.length_a   1.000
_cell.length_b   1.000
_cell.length_c   1.000
_cell.angle_alpha   90.00
_cell.angle_beta   90.00
_cell.angle_gamma   90.00
#
_symmetry.space_group_name_H-M   'P 1'
#
loop_
_entity.id
_entity.type
_entity.pdbx_description
1 polymer ?
#
loop_
_entity_poly.entity_id
_entity_poly.type
_entity_poly.pdbx_seq_one_letter_code
_entity_poly.pdbx_strand_id
1 'polypeptide(L)'
;MSFASGPAPAAVAITDLKATLAEHEAHSAVAELIQDFLGTSDGSALSAAELLASALADPLVDALKLEGSTQLAPSCNSDFPTNPTCNYPKFPDHSVPFGPAPAPNPPIASDCICGSPWVADTAARMMADLPAPAKMFAKDAFHDVADVHPFHLPHIFNDCPEGPDAKCVLNSTSLTMPVVKAGDLWPSALASRPLSAFELRSKLKSKEAYWSKAGVAGAGGSLDQNMSLCADINRAALQWAVEHAETGVAKRFAAKGEPLVIVDDQKATIGATGPEWIKDELVFSRVADSTSPTGTRVEVQSWMFVVGNANDGNVPWFLPAGMHYCKLLSPARALEWIYTDAFRGTQEETWSCLKGDLHCLSFVEKRPATSTFDCPQLLKRLTAETSPCSDEQLADAIRRAFLDVDTEFLARHRTSPDGTTVVAALIVGDRCFIAWAGDSRGILCQRSEVVFVTEDHRPTNPSEQERVLKVGGEVTNMGDGAWRVARAGYEDRVREINRAEQQGMGLIGKYPVALAVSRSLGDREFKSVTGSPGSQDVIIATPEVRCFLLDKSHTFLALMCDGVTDAMNDKEVAAQLDKTPDPCTEDEAKAACGAVLQEALRRGSSDNLTAILIRLERLDGDEVLVGPSAKRPRVDVGP
;
A
#
# COMPACT_ATOMS: atom_id res chain seq x y z
N MET A 1 -2.05 -12.56 -21.54
CA MET A 1 -2.97 -12.93 -20.43
C MET A 1 -4.08 -11.90 -20.36
N SER A 2 -5.18 -12.22 -19.70
CA SER A 2 -6.11 -11.20 -19.20
C SER A 2 -6.58 -11.56 -17.79
N PHE A 3 -6.73 -10.51 -16.99
CA PHE A 3 -7.76 -10.35 -15.98
C PHE A 3 -8.35 -8.96 -16.25
N ALA A 4 -9.67 -8.78 -16.12
CA ALA A 4 -10.31 -7.58 -16.64
C ALA A 4 -10.04 -6.29 -15.83
N SER A 5 -9.05 -5.51 -16.26
CA SER A 5 -9.22 -4.06 -16.39
C SER A 5 -8.46 -3.55 -17.62
N GLY A 6 -9.11 -2.68 -18.41
CA GLY A 6 -8.59 -2.21 -19.70
C GLY A 6 -7.50 -1.15 -19.59
N PRO A 7 -7.09 -0.53 -20.71
CA PRO A 7 -6.05 0.50 -20.70
C PRO A 7 -6.43 1.65 -19.78
N ALA A 8 -5.47 2.07 -18.95
CA ALA A 8 -5.59 3.30 -18.19
C ALA A 8 -5.86 4.46 -19.18
N PRO A 9 -6.90 5.29 -18.98
CA PRO A 9 -7.23 6.37 -19.91
C PRO A 9 -6.05 7.32 -20.12
N ALA A 10 -6.04 8.04 -21.25
CA ALA A 10 -4.94 8.93 -21.64
C ALA A 10 -4.54 10.01 -20.59
N ALA A 11 -5.37 10.25 -19.58
CA ALA A 11 -5.04 11.09 -18.42
C ALA A 11 -4.02 10.46 -17.45
N VAL A 12 -3.91 9.13 -17.37
CA VAL A 12 -3.00 8.43 -16.44
C VAL A 12 -1.55 8.43 -16.96
N ALA A 13 -1.37 8.41 -18.28
CA ALA A 13 -0.08 8.57 -18.98
C ALA A 13 0.51 10.01 -18.85
N ILE A 14 0.15 10.71 -17.78
CA ILE A 14 0.53 12.07 -17.43
C ILE A 14 0.97 12.13 -15.92
N THR A 15 0.78 11.10 -15.02
CA THR A 15 0.77 11.33 -13.52
C THR A 15 1.05 10.19 -12.40
N ASP A 16 2.26 9.60 -12.13
CA ASP A 16 2.64 8.93 -10.78
C ASP A 16 4.22 8.73 -10.53
N LEU A 17 5.00 9.36 -9.54
CA LEU A 17 6.32 10.22 -9.28
C LEU A 17 7.67 10.47 -10.12
N LYS A 18 7.83 11.41 -11.08
CA LYS A 18 8.97 11.36 -12.06
C LYS A 18 10.37 11.41 -11.37
N ALA A 19 11.21 10.41 -11.61
CA ALA A 19 12.38 10.06 -10.80
C ALA A 19 13.59 10.97 -11.05
N THR A 20 14.10 11.61 -9.99
CA THR A 20 15.07 12.71 -10.09
C THR A 20 16.55 12.31 -10.10
N LEU A 21 16.87 11.02 -10.26
CA LEU A 21 18.23 10.44 -10.26
C LEU A 21 18.32 9.35 -11.33
N ALA A 22 19.46 9.21 -11.99
CA ALA A 22 19.67 8.13 -12.95
C ALA A 22 19.80 6.77 -12.24
N GLU A 23 19.40 5.69 -12.89
CA GLU A 23 19.39 4.33 -12.31
C GLU A 23 20.75 3.92 -11.72
N HIS A 24 21.87 4.23 -12.40
CA HIS A 24 23.20 3.93 -11.88
C HIS A 24 23.61 4.80 -10.68
N GLU A 25 23.13 6.05 -10.58
CA GLU A 25 23.34 6.92 -9.41
C GLU A 25 22.52 6.43 -8.23
N ALA A 26 21.28 5.98 -8.48
CA ALA A 26 20.43 5.34 -7.48
C ALA A 26 21.03 3.99 -7.01
N HIS A 27 21.52 3.15 -7.92
CA HIS A 27 22.19 1.89 -7.57
C HIS A 27 23.53 2.12 -6.86
N SER A 28 24.32 3.13 -7.22
CA SER A 28 25.51 3.53 -6.43
C SER A 28 25.12 4.05 -5.04
N ALA A 29 24.13 4.93 -4.93
CA ALA A 29 23.68 5.45 -3.64
C ALA A 29 23.09 4.35 -2.74
N VAL A 30 22.35 3.39 -3.30
CA VAL A 30 21.82 2.21 -2.57
C VAL A 30 22.94 1.25 -2.20
N ALA A 31 23.93 1.02 -3.08
CA ALA A 31 25.10 0.20 -2.76
C ALA A 31 25.97 0.84 -1.68
N GLU A 32 26.19 2.16 -1.71
CA GLU A 32 26.85 2.92 -0.65
C GLU A 32 26.06 2.83 0.65
N LEU A 33 24.73 3.05 0.63
CA LEU A 33 23.88 2.95 1.82
C LEU A 33 23.89 1.54 2.45
N ILE A 34 23.89 0.48 1.61
CA ILE A 34 24.00 -0.92 2.06
C ILE A 34 25.42 -1.23 2.55
N GLN A 35 26.46 -0.69 1.92
CA GLN A 35 27.84 -0.85 2.36
C GLN A 35 28.09 -0.13 3.69
N ASP A 36 27.51 1.04 3.92
CA ASP A 36 27.55 1.75 5.20
C ASP A 36 26.77 0.97 6.28
N PHE A 37 25.58 0.46 5.93
CA PHE A 37 24.71 -0.32 6.83
C PHE A 37 25.31 -1.67 7.26
N LEU A 38 26.09 -2.33 6.39
CA LEU A 38 26.74 -3.61 6.66
C LEU A 38 28.21 -3.48 7.09
N GLY A 39 28.88 -2.37 6.75
CA GLY A 39 30.33 -2.18 6.88
C GLY A 39 30.77 -1.30 8.03
N THR A 40 29.89 -0.50 8.64
CA THR A 40 30.23 0.33 9.80
C THR A 40 30.02 -0.43 11.12
N SER A 41 31.11 -0.70 11.83
CA SER A 41 31.13 -1.23 13.22
C SER A 41 30.59 -0.26 14.28
N ASP A 42 29.98 0.84 13.82
CA ASP A 42 29.89 2.12 14.50
C ASP A 42 28.43 2.60 14.62
N GLY A 43 27.50 1.98 13.87
CA GLY A 43 26.07 2.29 13.86
C GLY A 43 25.68 3.56 13.09
N SER A 44 26.63 4.29 12.49
CA SER A 44 26.40 5.57 11.81
C SER A 44 25.36 5.48 10.69
N ALA A 45 25.32 4.37 9.96
CA ALA A 45 24.36 4.12 8.89
C ALA A 45 22.92 3.89 9.41
N LEU A 46 22.77 3.23 10.57
CA LEU A 46 21.48 3.12 11.23
C LEU A 46 21.00 4.50 11.68
N SER A 47 21.88 5.31 12.30
CA SER A 47 21.55 6.68 12.67
C SER A 47 21.26 7.58 11.46
N ALA A 48 21.89 7.37 10.30
CA ALA A 48 21.55 8.07 9.07
C ALA A 48 20.16 7.67 8.54
N ALA A 49 19.80 6.38 8.61
CA ALA A 49 18.47 5.88 8.26
C ALA A 49 17.39 6.37 9.24
N GLU A 50 17.69 6.42 10.54
CA GLU A 50 16.83 7.00 11.58
C GLU A 50 16.60 8.49 11.33
N LEU A 51 17.67 9.26 11.05
CA LEU A 51 17.57 10.68 10.70
C LEU A 51 16.75 10.92 9.42
N LEU A 52 16.89 10.07 8.40
CA LEU A 52 16.09 10.15 7.17
C LEU A 52 14.61 9.81 7.44
N ALA A 53 14.34 8.78 8.24
CA ALA A 53 12.99 8.38 8.63
C ALA A 53 12.30 9.48 9.46
N SER A 54 13.01 10.08 10.43
CA SER A 54 12.54 11.24 11.19
C SER A 54 12.28 12.45 10.28
N ALA A 55 13.22 12.81 9.40
CA ALA A 55 13.05 13.94 8.48
C ALA A 55 11.81 13.81 7.58
N LEU A 56 11.38 12.59 7.26
CA LEU A 56 10.14 12.32 6.51
C LEU A 56 8.91 12.24 7.41
N ALA A 57 8.99 11.58 8.57
CA ALA A 57 7.84 11.27 9.43
C ALA A 57 7.49 12.38 10.44
N ASP A 58 8.48 13.09 10.98
CA ASP A 58 8.28 14.11 12.01
C ASP A 58 7.33 15.24 11.56
N PRO A 59 7.40 15.76 10.31
CA PRO A 59 6.40 16.72 9.81
C PRO A 59 4.96 16.19 9.84
N LEU A 60 4.74 14.93 9.46
CA LEU A 60 3.41 14.30 9.49
C LEU A 60 2.94 14.09 10.94
N VAL A 61 3.85 13.67 11.83
CA VAL A 61 3.57 13.52 13.26
C VAL A 61 3.24 14.86 13.92
N ASP A 62 3.93 15.95 13.57
CA ASP A 62 3.64 17.29 14.06
C ASP A 62 2.34 17.87 13.48
N ALA A 63 2.03 17.60 12.22
CA ALA A 63 0.73 17.94 11.65
C ALA A 63 -0.42 17.20 12.35
N LEU A 64 -0.23 15.90 12.68
CA LEU A 64 -1.18 15.11 13.46
C LEU A 64 -1.34 15.64 14.90
N LYS A 65 -0.28 16.19 15.52
CA LYS A 65 -0.40 16.93 16.80
C LYS A 65 -1.20 18.23 16.63
N LEU A 66 -1.04 18.96 15.53
CA LEU A 66 -1.77 20.22 15.27
C LEU A 66 -3.27 20.02 15.02
N GLU A 67 -3.69 18.96 14.32
CA GLU A 67 -5.12 18.62 14.24
C GLU A 67 -5.67 18.02 15.55
N GLY A 68 -4.78 17.62 16.48
CA GLY A 68 -5.14 16.92 17.72
C GLY A 68 -5.61 15.48 17.48
N SER A 69 -4.93 14.75 16.58
CA SER A 69 -5.40 13.51 16.00
C SER A 69 -5.63 12.39 17.01
N THR A 70 -6.83 11.79 16.97
CA THR A 70 -7.21 10.67 17.85
C THR A 70 -6.45 9.37 17.57
N GLN A 71 -5.64 9.32 16.50
CA GLN A 71 -4.69 8.25 16.24
C GLN A 71 -3.46 8.29 17.15
N LEU A 72 -3.12 9.46 17.72
CA LEU A 72 -1.97 9.63 18.63
C LEU A 72 -2.34 9.33 20.09
N ALA A 73 -3.49 9.83 20.54
CA ALA A 73 -4.03 9.64 21.88
C ALA A 73 -5.55 9.94 21.88
N PRO A 74 -6.33 9.41 22.84
CA PRO A 74 -7.75 9.72 22.95
C PRO A 74 -7.99 11.22 23.19
N SER A 75 -9.09 11.75 22.69
CA SER A 75 -9.54 13.13 22.99
C SER A 75 -9.99 13.27 24.44
N CYS A 76 -9.62 14.36 25.12
CA CYS A 76 -10.18 14.68 26.42
C CYS A 76 -11.64 15.11 26.32
N ASN A 77 -12.51 14.54 27.17
CA ASN A 77 -13.82 15.10 27.41
C ASN A 77 -13.66 16.47 28.12
N SER A 78 -14.30 17.51 27.60
CA SER A 78 -14.22 18.86 28.17
C SER A 78 -15.07 19.06 29.42
N ASP A 79 -16.18 18.33 29.59
CA ASP A 79 -16.99 18.32 30.81
C ASP A 79 -16.23 17.70 32.00
N PHE A 80 -15.34 16.74 31.70
CA PHE A 80 -14.51 16.01 32.67
C PHE A 80 -13.05 15.97 32.21
N PRO A 81 -12.31 17.09 32.31
CA PRO A 81 -10.92 17.15 31.88
C PRO A 81 -10.02 16.31 32.80
N THR A 82 -9.69 15.10 32.36
CA THR A 82 -8.79 14.16 33.04
C THR A 82 -7.32 14.55 32.87
N ASN A 83 -6.98 15.23 31.78
CA ASN A 83 -5.68 15.87 31.59
C ASN A 83 -5.67 17.29 32.21
N PRO A 84 -4.85 17.56 33.24
CA PRO A 84 -4.81 18.87 33.91
C PRO A 84 -4.28 20.00 33.03
N THR A 85 -3.58 19.71 31.93
CA THR A 85 -3.03 20.73 31.01
C THR A 85 -4.08 21.35 30.09
N CYS A 86 -5.24 20.70 29.91
CA CYS A 86 -6.34 21.27 29.13
C CYS A 86 -6.86 22.55 29.78
N ASN A 87 -7.09 22.51 31.10
CA ASN A 87 -7.55 23.63 31.94
C ASN A 87 -8.69 24.44 31.28
N TYR A 88 -9.73 23.74 30.82
CA TYR A 88 -10.86 24.39 30.15
C TYR A 88 -11.56 25.38 31.10
N PRO A 89 -11.80 26.63 30.67
CA PRO A 89 -12.49 27.62 31.50
C PRO A 89 -13.94 27.17 31.74
N LYS A 90 -14.35 27.12 33.00
CA LYS A 90 -15.74 26.80 33.35
C LYS A 90 -16.64 27.94 32.87
N PHE A 91 -17.70 27.59 32.15
CA PHE A 91 -18.69 28.57 31.67
C PHE A 91 -19.26 29.33 32.88
N PRO A 92 -19.40 30.67 32.82
CA PRO A 92 -19.61 31.51 34.02
C PRO A 92 -21.00 31.40 34.67
N ASP A 93 -21.85 30.47 34.24
CA ASP A 93 -23.20 30.27 34.76
C ASP A 93 -23.43 28.80 35.15
N HIS A 94 -23.81 28.58 36.41
CA HIS A 94 -24.14 27.27 36.98
C HIS A 94 -25.64 26.90 36.83
N SER A 95 -26.47 27.77 36.25
CA SER A 95 -27.93 27.57 36.12
C SER A 95 -28.37 26.82 34.86
N VAL A 96 -27.43 26.28 34.07
CA VAL A 96 -27.70 25.53 32.83
C VAL A 96 -28.60 24.30 33.14
N PRO A 97 -29.81 24.20 32.55
CA PRO A 97 -30.86 23.30 33.05
C PRO A 97 -30.61 21.79 32.83
N PHE A 98 -29.57 21.42 32.07
CA PHE A 98 -29.23 20.03 31.76
C PHE A 98 -28.02 19.50 32.56
N GLY A 99 -27.27 20.37 33.26
CA GLY A 99 -26.03 20.00 33.93
C GLY A 99 -24.88 19.67 32.96
N PRO A 100 -23.73 19.19 33.48
CA PRO A 100 -22.72 18.53 32.64
C PRO A 100 -23.23 17.17 32.16
N ALA A 101 -22.64 16.65 31.08
CA ALA A 101 -22.90 15.29 30.60
C ALA A 101 -22.63 14.22 31.68
N PRO A 102 -23.09 12.96 31.52
CA PRO A 102 -22.63 11.86 32.35
C PRO A 102 -21.12 11.66 32.22
N ALA A 103 -20.42 11.43 33.35
CA ALA A 103 -18.99 11.16 33.33
C ALA A 103 -18.67 9.91 32.49
N PRO A 104 -17.62 9.92 31.65
CA PRO A 104 -17.26 8.77 30.82
C PRO A 104 -16.88 7.57 31.70
N ASN A 105 -17.39 6.40 31.31
CA ASN A 105 -17.13 5.12 31.97
C ASN A 105 -16.66 4.08 30.93
N PRO A 106 -15.40 3.59 30.95
CA PRO A 106 -14.36 3.96 31.91
C PRO A 106 -13.92 5.43 31.80
N PRO A 107 -13.27 5.99 32.85
CA PRO A 107 -12.67 7.32 32.78
C PRO A 107 -11.62 7.40 31.67
N ILE A 108 -11.53 8.57 31.01
CA ILE A 108 -10.51 8.84 29.99
C ILE A 108 -9.14 8.97 30.67
N ALA A 109 -8.07 8.58 29.98
CA ALA A 109 -6.71 8.69 30.49
C ALA A 109 -6.29 10.15 30.76
N SER A 110 -5.27 10.36 31.60
CA SER A 110 -4.82 11.68 32.05
C SER A 110 -3.86 12.40 31.07
N ASP A 111 -3.52 11.74 29.98
CA ASP A 111 -2.62 12.15 28.89
C ASP A 111 -3.37 12.40 27.56
N CYS A 112 -4.71 12.46 27.62
CA CYS A 112 -5.58 12.73 26.48
C CYS A 112 -5.33 14.10 25.80
N ILE A 113 -5.78 14.26 24.56
CA ILE A 113 -5.57 15.45 23.73
C ILE A 113 -6.60 16.56 24.03
N CYS A 114 -6.10 17.79 24.22
CA CYS A 114 -6.87 18.98 24.62
C CYS A 114 -7.38 19.81 23.42
N GLY A 115 -8.19 19.23 22.55
CA GLY A 115 -8.66 19.87 21.31
C GLY A 115 -7.58 19.97 20.23
N SER A 116 -7.84 20.77 19.18
CA SER A 116 -6.89 21.03 18.10
C SER A 116 -6.06 22.31 18.36
N PRO A 117 -4.73 22.22 18.50
CA PRO A 117 -3.84 23.38 18.51
C PRO A 117 -3.98 24.26 17.26
N TRP A 118 -4.19 23.67 16.08
CA TRP A 118 -4.44 24.42 14.84
C TRP A 118 -5.64 25.36 14.97
N VAL A 119 -6.74 24.87 15.53
CA VAL A 119 -7.95 25.68 15.70
C VAL A 119 -7.79 26.72 16.81
N ALA A 120 -7.17 26.35 17.93
CA ALA A 120 -6.92 27.24 19.06
C ALA A 120 -5.95 28.39 18.74
N ASP A 121 -4.78 28.09 18.18
CA ASP A 121 -3.70 29.07 18.00
C ASP A 121 -3.74 29.79 16.64
N THR A 122 -4.27 29.15 15.59
CA THR A 122 -4.30 29.75 14.24
C THR A 122 -5.72 30.15 13.83
N ALA A 123 -6.66 29.20 13.74
CA ALA A 123 -7.99 29.49 13.20
C ALA A 123 -8.76 30.55 14.02
N ALA A 124 -8.81 30.40 15.34
CA ALA A 124 -9.46 31.36 16.22
C ALA A 124 -8.77 32.73 16.22
N ARG A 125 -7.45 32.78 15.98
CA ARG A 125 -6.67 34.03 15.88
C ARG A 125 -6.92 34.77 14.56
N MET A 126 -6.97 34.04 13.45
CA MET A 126 -7.33 34.59 12.13
C MET A 126 -8.79 35.06 12.06
N MET A 127 -9.69 34.35 12.75
CA MET A 127 -11.08 34.79 12.91
C MET A 127 -11.18 36.06 13.77
N ALA A 128 -10.41 36.16 14.85
CA ALA A 128 -10.40 37.34 15.72
C ALA A 128 -9.78 38.58 15.08
N ASP A 129 -8.69 38.42 14.31
CA ASP A 129 -8.04 39.48 13.51
C ASP A 129 -7.86 40.81 14.27
N LEU A 130 -7.33 40.71 15.49
CA LEU A 130 -7.23 41.85 16.41
C LEU A 130 -6.03 42.74 16.05
N PRO A 131 -6.24 44.06 15.86
CA PRO A 131 -5.13 45.00 15.67
C PRO A 131 -4.28 45.11 16.94
N ALA A 132 -2.97 45.26 16.77
CA ALA A 132 -2.06 45.53 17.87
C ALA A 132 -2.43 46.86 18.58
N PRO A 133 -2.33 46.95 19.92
CA PRO A 133 -1.64 46.02 20.83
C PRO A 133 -2.51 44.88 21.39
N ALA A 134 -3.78 44.76 21.00
CA ALA A 134 -4.67 43.72 21.49
C ALA A 134 -4.25 42.32 21.00
N LYS A 135 -4.58 41.30 21.79
CA LYS A 135 -4.34 39.88 21.48
C LYS A 135 -5.51 39.02 21.95
N MET A 136 -5.55 37.78 21.48
CA MET A 136 -6.43 36.75 22.02
C MET A 136 -5.68 35.46 22.31
N PHE A 137 -6.30 34.61 23.12
CA PHE A 137 -5.91 33.23 23.41
C PHE A 137 -7.19 32.38 23.41
N ALA A 138 -7.18 31.24 22.73
CA ALA A 138 -8.30 30.29 22.73
C ALA A 138 -7.89 28.94 23.32
N LYS A 139 -8.87 28.24 23.88
CA LYS A 139 -8.82 26.80 24.13
C LYS A 139 -9.84 26.11 23.23
N ASP A 140 -9.38 25.23 22.35
CA ASP A 140 -10.25 24.36 21.56
C ASP A 140 -10.65 23.12 22.37
N ALA A 141 -11.85 22.62 22.17
CA ALA A 141 -12.34 21.39 22.78
C ALA A 141 -12.96 20.46 21.73
N PHE A 142 -12.76 19.14 21.90
CA PHE A 142 -13.40 18.14 21.06
C PHE A 142 -14.76 17.71 21.62
N HIS A 143 -15.82 17.90 20.83
CA HIS A 143 -17.19 17.47 21.13
C HIS A 143 -18.03 17.47 19.84
N ASP A 144 -19.29 17.05 19.89
CA ASP A 144 -20.17 17.06 18.71
C ASP A 144 -20.55 18.51 18.34
N VAL A 145 -20.43 18.87 17.06
CA VAL A 145 -20.88 20.19 16.58
C VAL A 145 -22.41 20.34 16.60
N ALA A 146 -23.16 19.24 16.64
CA ALA A 146 -24.60 19.26 16.89
C ALA A 146 -24.96 19.58 18.36
N ASP A 147 -24.01 19.51 19.30
CA ASP A 147 -24.28 19.86 20.70
C ASP A 147 -24.52 21.38 20.88
N VAL A 148 -25.54 21.73 21.67
CA VAL A 148 -25.97 23.10 21.98
C VAL A 148 -25.89 23.44 23.48
N HIS A 149 -25.33 22.57 24.32
CA HIS A 149 -25.05 22.87 25.72
C HIS A 149 -24.04 24.05 25.80
N PRO A 150 -24.34 25.13 26.55
CA PRO A 150 -23.54 26.37 26.56
C PRO A 150 -22.04 26.22 26.85
N PHE A 151 -21.63 25.15 27.53
CA PHE A 151 -20.22 24.88 27.81
C PHE A 151 -19.43 24.45 26.56
N HIS A 152 -20.08 23.87 25.54
CA HIS A 152 -19.48 23.50 24.25
C HIS A 152 -19.66 24.59 23.16
N LEU A 153 -19.91 25.83 23.58
CA LEU A 153 -20.14 26.98 22.71
C LEU A 153 -19.00 28.02 22.86
N PRO A 154 -18.33 28.44 21.75
CA PRO A 154 -17.33 29.50 21.77
C PRO A 154 -17.74 30.76 22.54
N HIS A 155 -16.93 31.11 23.54
CA HIS A 155 -17.18 32.22 24.46
C HIS A 155 -15.93 33.11 24.58
N ILE A 156 -16.12 34.36 25.06
CA ILE A 156 -15.03 35.29 25.43
C ILE A 156 -15.22 35.60 26.91
N PHE A 157 -14.22 35.27 27.73
CA PHE A 157 -14.34 35.22 29.20
C PHE A 157 -13.94 36.51 29.92
N ASN A 158 -13.41 37.50 29.19
CA ASN A 158 -13.06 38.81 29.74
C ASN A 158 -13.20 39.91 28.68
N ASP A 159 -13.28 41.15 29.16
CA ASP A 159 -13.37 42.35 28.34
C ASP A 159 -12.03 43.12 28.42
N CYS A 160 -11.72 43.94 27.42
CA CYS A 160 -10.56 44.82 27.47
C CYS A 160 -10.92 46.21 28.07
N PRO A 161 -9.98 46.88 28.76
CA PRO A 161 -10.15 48.28 29.14
C PRO A 161 -10.31 49.18 27.90
N GLU A 162 -11.17 50.19 27.98
CA GLU A 162 -11.36 51.16 26.90
C GLU A 162 -10.08 51.98 26.63
N GLY A 163 -9.54 51.90 25.41
CA GLY A 163 -8.44 52.75 24.94
C GLY A 163 -7.55 52.09 23.88
N PRO A 164 -7.02 52.85 22.89
CA PRO A 164 -6.30 52.29 21.75
C PRO A 164 -4.96 51.62 22.12
N ASP A 165 -4.33 52.03 23.22
CA ASP A 165 -3.03 51.50 23.68
C ASP A 165 -3.14 50.36 24.72
N ALA A 166 -4.36 49.87 24.99
CA ALA A 166 -4.61 48.89 26.03
C ALA A 166 -4.03 47.50 25.67
N LYS A 167 -2.86 47.17 26.24
CA LYS A 167 -2.26 45.83 26.17
C LYS A 167 -3.14 44.80 26.86
N CYS A 168 -4.04 44.19 26.09
CA CYS A 168 -5.06 43.26 26.55
C CYS A 168 -4.92 41.89 25.87
N VAL A 169 -5.30 40.83 26.59
CA VAL A 169 -5.47 39.47 26.04
C VAL A 169 -6.92 39.05 26.31
N LEU A 170 -7.68 38.80 25.25
CA LEU A 170 -9.01 38.17 25.34
C LEU A 170 -8.86 36.66 25.46
N ASN A 171 -9.33 36.07 26.56
CA ASN A 171 -9.39 34.62 26.72
C ASN A 171 -10.72 34.10 26.15
N SER A 172 -10.65 32.98 25.42
CA SER A 172 -11.78 32.46 24.65
C SER A 172 -11.78 30.93 24.53
N THR A 173 -12.86 30.38 23.99
CA THR A 173 -12.96 28.95 23.60
C THR A 173 -13.36 28.79 22.14
N SER A 174 -12.95 27.68 21.55
CA SER A 174 -13.50 27.14 20.29
C SER A 174 -14.01 25.71 20.52
N LEU A 175 -14.81 25.21 19.58
CA LEU A 175 -15.19 23.78 19.55
C LEU A 175 -14.81 23.19 18.19
N THR A 176 -14.25 22.00 18.17
CA THR A 176 -13.94 21.25 16.95
C THR A 176 -14.49 19.83 17.00
N MET A 177 -14.97 19.32 15.87
CA MET A 177 -15.26 17.91 15.64
C MET A 177 -14.41 17.42 14.45
N PRO A 178 -13.34 16.63 14.67
CA PRO A 178 -12.58 16.02 13.59
C PRO A 178 -13.38 14.86 12.98
N VAL A 179 -13.56 14.87 11.66
CA VAL A 179 -14.27 13.82 10.92
C VAL A 179 -13.24 12.99 10.15
N VAL A 180 -13.04 11.73 10.52
CA VAL A 180 -12.18 10.79 9.78
C VAL A 180 -13.06 9.90 8.90
N LYS A 181 -12.97 10.11 7.59
CA LYS A 181 -13.62 9.27 6.56
C LYS A 181 -12.70 9.06 5.36
N ALA A 182 -12.94 8.00 4.60
CA ALA A 182 -12.45 7.91 3.22
C ALA A 182 -13.29 8.81 2.30
N GLY A 183 -12.74 9.16 1.14
CA GLY A 183 -13.41 9.97 0.12
C GLY A 183 -12.76 9.74 -1.25
N ASP A 184 -13.28 10.36 -2.31
CA ASP A 184 -12.92 9.98 -3.68
C ASP A 184 -11.45 10.27 -4.07
N LEU A 185 -10.79 11.21 -3.37
CA LEU A 185 -9.34 11.47 -3.50
C LEU A 185 -8.46 10.60 -2.58
N TRP A 186 -9.07 9.87 -1.62
CA TRP A 186 -8.39 8.97 -0.67
C TRP A 186 -9.15 7.63 -0.58
N PRO A 187 -9.16 6.82 -1.67
CA PRO A 187 -9.92 5.58 -1.74
C PRO A 187 -9.38 4.52 -0.79
N SER A 188 -10.25 3.94 0.04
CA SER A 188 -9.90 2.94 1.06
C SER A 188 -9.69 1.53 0.48
N ALA A 189 -8.66 1.36 -0.36
CA ALA A 189 -8.36 0.09 -1.02
C ALA A 189 -7.85 -1.02 -0.06
N LEU A 190 -7.30 -0.66 1.11
CA LEU A 190 -6.57 -1.58 2.00
C LEU A 190 -6.94 -1.43 3.49
N ALA A 191 -8.25 -1.38 3.79
CA ALA A 191 -8.85 -1.48 5.13
C ALA A 191 -8.49 -0.42 6.21
N SER A 192 -7.41 0.35 6.04
CA SER A 192 -7.12 1.52 6.87
C SER A 192 -8.00 2.71 6.48
N ARG A 193 -8.46 3.45 7.49
CA ARG A 193 -8.93 4.83 7.30
C ARG A 193 -7.70 5.73 7.11
N PRO A 194 -7.78 6.84 6.35
CA PRO A 194 -6.65 7.77 6.26
C PRO A 194 -6.34 8.35 7.64
N LEU A 195 -5.08 8.72 7.88
CA LEU A 195 -4.58 9.01 9.24
C LEU A 195 -5.10 10.33 9.78
N SER A 196 -5.15 11.36 8.93
CA SER A 196 -5.63 12.69 9.30
C SER A 196 -7.16 12.82 9.25
N ALA A 197 -7.71 13.88 9.82
CA ALA A 197 -9.11 14.26 9.59
C ALA A 197 -9.36 14.56 8.09
N PHE A 198 -10.53 14.19 7.57
CA PHE A 198 -11.02 14.68 6.28
C PHE A 198 -11.39 16.17 6.40
N GLU A 199 -12.10 16.53 7.47
CA GLU A 199 -12.44 17.90 7.83
C GLU A 199 -12.42 18.10 9.34
N LEU A 200 -12.11 19.32 9.77
CA LEU A 200 -12.32 19.82 11.13
C LEU A 200 -13.58 20.71 11.10
N ARG A 201 -14.68 20.25 11.70
CA ARG A 201 -15.89 21.06 11.85
C ARG A 201 -15.71 21.97 13.06
N SER A 202 -15.52 23.28 12.86
CA SER A 202 -15.18 24.18 13.96
C SER A 202 -16.22 25.27 14.18
N LYS A 203 -16.66 25.41 15.45
CA LYS A 203 -17.37 26.58 15.96
C LYS A 203 -16.31 27.58 16.44
N LEU A 204 -16.33 28.79 15.92
CA LEU A 204 -15.48 29.92 16.32
C LEU A 204 -16.35 31.09 16.80
N LYS A 205 -15.77 31.96 17.62
CA LYS A 205 -16.39 33.24 17.97
C LYS A 205 -16.16 34.26 16.84
N SER A 206 -17.16 35.08 16.55
CA SER A 206 -17.14 36.02 15.41
C SER A 206 -16.12 37.16 15.57
N LYS A 207 -15.61 37.67 14.44
CA LYS A 207 -14.68 38.81 14.40
C LYS A 207 -15.27 40.05 15.08
N GLU A 208 -16.54 40.35 14.79
CA GLU A 208 -17.30 41.43 15.41
C GLU A 208 -17.33 41.33 16.95
N ALA A 209 -17.47 40.11 17.50
CA ALA A 209 -17.50 39.90 18.94
C ALA A 209 -16.12 40.11 19.58
N TYR A 210 -15.03 39.65 18.95
CA TYR A 210 -13.67 39.93 19.41
C TYR A 210 -13.36 41.43 19.36
N TRP A 211 -13.65 42.10 18.25
CA TRP A 211 -13.40 43.53 18.07
C TRP A 211 -14.20 44.36 19.07
N SER A 212 -15.48 44.02 19.29
CA SER A 212 -16.32 44.65 20.31
C SER A 212 -15.74 44.47 21.72
N LYS A 213 -15.33 43.26 22.09
CA LYS A 213 -14.72 42.95 23.41
C LYS A 213 -13.32 43.54 23.60
N ALA A 214 -12.61 43.82 22.52
CA ALA A 214 -11.31 44.48 22.53
C ALA A 214 -11.38 46.02 22.48
N GLY A 215 -12.58 46.62 22.37
CA GLY A 215 -12.74 48.06 22.23
C GLY A 215 -12.27 48.63 20.87
N VAL A 216 -12.21 47.79 19.84
CA VAL A 216 -11.70 48.14 18.51
C VAL A 216 -12.75 48.91 17.71
N ALA A 217 -12.36 50.07 17.17
CA ALA A 217 -13.23 50.88 16.32
C ALA A 217 -13.60 50.13 15.02
N GLY A 218 -14.89 50.18 14.65
CA GLY A 218 -15.42 49.49 13.46
C GLY A 218 -16.04 48.12 13.72
N ALA A 219 -16.17 47.69 14.97
CA ALA A 219 -16.87 46.47 15.39
C ALA A 219 -18.39 46.51 15.09
N GLY A 220 -18.78 46.31 13.83
CA GLY A 220 -20.18 46.35 13.39
C GLY A 220 -20.54 45.25 12.38
N GLY A 221 -21.85 45.00 12.27
CA GLY A 221 -22.48 43.76 11.77
C GLY A 221 -22.30 43.37 10.30
N SER A 222 -21.20 43.77 9.65
CA SER A 222 -20.77 43.25 8.34
C SER A 222 -19.37 42.62 8.34
N LEU A 223 -18.59 42.75 9.42
CA LEU A 223 -17.23 42.17 9.52
C LEU A 223 -17.21 40.65 9.23
N ASP A 224 -18.17 39.91 9.78
CA ASP A 224 -18.31 38.46 9.60
C ASP A 224 -19.14 38.07 8.36
N GLN A 225 -19.60 39.02 7.55
CA GLN A 225 -20.28 38.72 6.29
C GLN A 225 -19.31 38.45 5.13
N ASN A 226 -18.00 38.49 5.39
CA ASN A 226 -16.99 38.16 4.39
C ASN A 226 -16.90 36.64 4.14
N MET A 227 -17.28 36.22 2.94
CA MET A 227 -17.27 34.83 2.45
C MET A 227 -15.87 34.26 2.15
N SER A 228 -14.80 34.82 2.74
CA SER A 228 -13.45 34.28 2.65
C SER A 228 -12.87 33.79 3.98
N LEU A 229 -13.53 34.03 5.12
CA LEU A 229 -12.89 33.89 6.44
C LEU A 229 -12.53 32.44 6.81
N CYS A 230 -13.28 31.44 6.37
CA CYS A 230 -12.91 30.03 6.56
C CYS A 230 -11.92 29.59 5.47
N ALA A 231 -12.08 30.08 4.23
CA ALA A 231 -11.15 29.88 3.13
C ALA A 231 -9.75 30.44 3.43
N ASP A 232 -9.64 31.56 4.15
CA ASP A 232 -8.35 32.15 4.55
C ASP A 232 -7.64 31.28 5.60
N ILE A 233 -8.37 30.71 6.55
CA ILE A 233 -7.83 29.72 7.50
C ILE A 233 -7.39 28.45 6.75
N ASN A 234 -8.14 28.02 5.74
CA ASN A 234 -7.81 26.88 4.90
C ASN A 234 -6.58 27.15 4.00
N ARG A 235 -6.41 28.40 3.53
CA ARG A 235 -5.19 28.86 2.84
C ARG A 235 -3.99 28.79 3.78
N ALA A 236 -4.14 29.22 5.03
CA ALA A 236 -3.09 29.09 6.04
C ALA A 236 -2.76 27.63 6.38
N ALA A 237 -3.74 26.71 6.41
CA ALA A 237 -3.51 25.29 6.65
C ALA A 237 -2.69 24.65 5.52
N LEU A 238 -3.02 25.00 4.27
CA LEU A 238 -2.28 24.57 3.09
C LEU A 238 -0.87 25.19 3.04
N GLN A 239 -0.74 26.49 3.31
CA GLN A 239 0.55 27.18 3.38
C GLN A 239 1.45 26.56 4.45
N TRP A 240 0.92 26.32 5.66
CA TRP A 240 1.66 25.64 6.73
C TRP A 240 2.19 24.30 6.26
N ALA A 241 1.37 23.49 5.59
CA ALA A 241 1.78 22.18 5.09
C ALA A 241 2.86 22.27 4.00
N VAL A 242 2.81 23.27 3.11
CA VAL A 242 3.88 23.52 2.11
C VAL A 242 5.17 23.98 2.79
N GLU A 243 5.09 24.79 3.85
CA GLU A 243 6.25 25.31 4.58
C GLU A 243 6.92 24.26 5.50
N HIS A 244 6.17 23.26 5.98
CA HIS A 244 6.65 22.27 6.96
C HIS A 244 6.92 20.88 6.35
N ALA A 245 6.53 20.63 5.09
CA ALA A 245 6.92 19.41 4.37
C ALA A 245 8.45 19.28 4.24
N GLU A 246 8.96 18.04 4.28
CA GLU A 246 10.38 17.76 4.00
C GLU A 246 10.79 18.40 2.67
N THR A 247 11.93 19.09 2.64
CA THR A 247 12.37 19.94 1.52
C THR A 247 12.42 19.24 0.15
N GLY A 248 12.73 17.94 0.10
CA GLY A 248 12.68 17.09 -1.07
C GLY A 248 11.25 16.73 -1.47
N VAL A 249 10.40 16.36 -0.50
CA VAL A 249 8.94 16.17 -0.73
C VAL A 249 8.33 17.44 -1.33
N ALA A 250 8.56 18.60 -0.70
CA ALA A 250 8.04 19.89 -1.15
C ALA A 250 8.50 20.24 -2.58
N LYS A 251 9.77 20.00 -2.92
CA LYS A 251 10.29 20.18 -4.29
C LYS A 251 9.66 19.22 -5.30
N ARG A 252 9.41 17.96 -4.92
CA ARG A 252 8.75 16.97 -5.80
C ARG A 252 7.27 17.32 -6.02
N PHE A 253 6.57 17.76 -4.98
CA PHE A 253 5.20 18.28 -5.09
C PHE A 253 5.14 19.51 -6.01
N ALA A 254 5.94 20.56 -5.73
CA ALA A 254 5.92 21.80 -6.50
C ALA A 254 6.29 21.62 -7.99
N ALA A 255 7.05 20.58 -8.33
CA ALA A 255 7.44 20.31 -9.72
C ALA A 255 6.41 19.49 -10.52
N LYS A 256 5.59 18.66 -9.85
CA LYS A 256 4.87 17.53 -10.50
C LYS A 256 3.49 17.20 -9.90
N GLY A 257 3.22 17.60 -8.67
CA GLY A 257 1.96 17.34 -7.98
C GLY A 257 0.80 18.19 -8.49
N GLU A 258 -0.41 17.73 -8.21
CA GLU A 258 -1.66 18.44 -8.43
C GLU A 258 -1.93 19.35 -7.23
N PRO A 259 -1.94 20.69 -7.42
CA PRO A 259 -2.09 21.63 -6.31
C PRO A 259 -3.52 21.59 -5.75
N LEU A 260 -3.62 21.62 -4.42
CA LEU A 260 -4.84 22.08 -3.75
C LEU A 260 -4.93 23.60 -3.93
N VAL A 261 -6.13 24.12 -4.22
CA VAL A 261 -6.40 25.56 -4.29
C VAL A 261 -7.68 25.83 -3.52
N ILE A 262 -7.60 26.70 -2.52
CA ILE A 262 -8.76 27.02 -1.68
C ILE A 262 -9.59 28.11 -2.36
N VAL A 263 -10.85 27.79 -2.69
CA VAL A 263 -11.81 28.74 -3.28
C VAL A 263 -12.61 29.47 -2.19
N ASP A 264 -13.38 30.49 -2.56
CA ASP A 264 -14.21 31.27 -1.64
C ASP A 264 -15.29 30.40 -0.96
N ASP A 265 -15.67 30.72 0.28
CA ASP A 265 -16.59 29.89 1.06
C ASP A 265 -18.03 29.92 0.52
N GLN A 266 -18.74 28.81 0.64
CA GLN A 266 -20.18 28.75 0.37
C GLN A 266 -20.99 28.89 1.66
N LYS A 267 -22.07 29.67 1.59
CA LYS A 267 -22.96 29.92 2.74
C LYS A 267 -23.96 28.79 2.89
N ALA A 268 -23.81 28.00 3.94
CA ALA A 268 -24.79 26.99 4.31
C ALA A 268 -26.12 27.63 4.74
N THR A 269 -27.22 26.94 4.47
CA THR A 269 -28.58 27.37 4.79
C THR A 269 -29.08 26.81 6.13
N ILE A 270 -30.31 27.18 6.52
CA ILE A 270 -31.01 26.59 7.66
C ILE A 270 -32.14 25.72 7.10
N GLY A 271 -31.99 24.41 7.25
CA GLY A 271 -32.96 23.42 6.79
C GLY A 271 -34.03 23.11 7.83
N ALA A 272 -34.96 22.23 7.47
CA ALA A 272 -36.06 21.81 8.33
C ALA A 272 -35.63 21.10 9.63
N THR A 273 -34.34 20.73 9.76
CA THR A 273 -33.76 20.09 10.95
C THR A 273 -32.65 20.93 11.60
N GLY A 274 -32.62 22.24 11.37
CA GLY A 274 -31.58 23.14 11.86
C GLY A 274 -30.49 23.46 10.82
N PRO A 275 -29.35 24.05 11.24
CA PRO A 275 -28.31 24.55 10.34
C PRO A 275 -27.67 23.45 9.49
N GLU A 276 -27.55 23.68 8.19
CA GLU A 276 -27.13 22.64 7.24
C GLU A 276 -25.61 22.44 7.19
N TRP A 277 -24.83 23.44 7.62
CA TRP A 277 -23.35 23.36 7.73
C TRP A 277 -22.85 22.17 8.56
N ILE A 278 -23.67 21.63 9.48
CA ILE A 278 -23.34 20.42 10.25
C ILE A 278 -23.19 19.23 9.31
N LYS A 279 -24.05 19.15 8.27
CA LYS A 279 -24.12 18.09 7.26
C LYS A 279 -23.20 18.37 6.08
N ASP A 280 -23.15 19.61 5.59
CA ASP A 280 -22.40 20.01 4.40
C ASP A 280 -20.88 19.87 4.62
N GLU A 281 -20.19 19.12 3.78
CA GLU A 281 -18.77 18.73 4.00
C GLU A 281 -17.80 19.53 3.11
N LEU A 282 -16.50 19.53 3.44
CA LEU A 282 -15.47 20.00 2.51
C LEU A 282 -15.60 19.29 1.16
N VAL A 283 -15.81 20.06 0.10
CA VAL A 283 -15.92 19.54 -1.27
C VAL A 283 -14.57 19.72 -1.96
N PHE A 284 -14.09 18.64 -2.59
CA PHE A 284 -12.82 18.61 -3.32
C PHE A 284 -13.12 18.38 -4.81
N SER A 285 -13.01 19.43 -5.61
CA SER A 285 -13.40 19.44 -7.03
C SER A 285 -12.17 19.50 -7.94
N ARG A 286 -11.89 18.44 -8.71
CA ARG A 286 -10.84 18.49 -9.74
C ARG A 286 -11.30 19.31 -10.94
N VAL A 287 -10.56 20.36 -11.28
CA VAL A 287 -10.81 21.24 -12.44
C VAL A 287 -9.58 21.36 -13.33
N ALA A 288 -9.76 21.80 -14.58
CA ALA A 288 -8.65 22.03 -15.51
C ALA A 288 -7.87 23.30 -15.14
N ASP A 289 -6.53 23.22 -15.18
CA ASP A 289 -5.62 24.32 -14.90
C ASP A 289 -4.34 24.18 -15.74
N SER A 290 -4.21 25.00 -16.77
CA SER A 290 -3.03 25.00 -17.65
C SER A 290 -1.76 25.59 -17.03
N THR A 291 -1.81 26.07 -15.79
CA THR A 291 -0.64 26.52 -15.01
C THR A 291 -0.12 25.45 -14.05
N SER A 292 -0.92 24.41 -13.78
CA SER A 292 -0.51 23.26 -12.97
C SER A 292 0.39 22.29 -13.76
N PRO A 293 1.39 21.65 -13.11
CA PRO A 293 2.18 20.57 -13.72
C PRO A 293 1.35 19.42 -14.31
N THR A 294 0.14 19.17 -13.78
CA THR A 294 -0.74 18.07 -14.20
C THR A 294 -1.80 18.49 -15.24
N GLY A 295 -1.87 19.77 -15.59
CA GLY A 295 -3.00 20.33 -16.35
C GLY A 295 -4.32 20.45 -15.56
N THR A 296 -4.29 20.17 -14.24
CA THR A 296 -5.45 20.17 -13.34
C THR A 296 -5.10 20.70 -11.96
N ARG A 297 -6.11 21.15 -11.20
CA ARG A 297 -5.99 21.44 -9.76
C ARG A 297 -7.17 20.84 -9.01
N VAL A 298 -7.02 20.64 -7.70
CA VAL A 298 -8.14 20.31 -6.80
C VAL A 298 -8.58 21.57 -6.08
N GLU A 299 -9.76 22.07 -6.42
CA GLU A 299 -10.41 23.17 -5.69
C GLU A 299 -11.03 22.64 -4.40
N VAL A 300 -10.61 23.21 -3.27
CA VAL A 300 -11.11 22.89 -1.93
C VAL A 300 -12.12 23.94 -1.53
N GLN A 301 -13.38 23.55 -1.47
CA GLN A 301 -14.54 24.37 -1.16
C GLN A 301 -14.97 24.13 0.29
N SER A 302 -14.84 25.16 1.13
CA SER A 302 -15.37 25.15 2.49
C SER A 302 -16.79 25.73 2.58
N TRP A 303 -17.55 25.23 3.55
CA TRP A 303 -18.84 25.80 3.93
C TRP A 303 -18.69 26.65 5.20
N MET A 304 -19.40 27.76 5.23
CA MET A 304 -19.52 28.63 6.40
C MET A 304 -20.96 28.94 6.76
N PHE A 305 -21.21 29.15 8.04
CA PHE A 305 -22.46 29.69 8.57
C PHE A 305 -22.13 30.76 9.62
N VAL A 306 -22.90 31.84 9.66
CA VAL A 306 -22.60 33.02 10.50
C VAL A 306 -23.86 33.50 11.19
N VAL A 307 -23.76 33.69 12.50
CA VAL A 307 -24.79 34.29 13.35
C VAL A 307 -24.26 35.63 13.85
N GLY A 308 -24.95 36.72 13.47
CA GLY A 308 -24.55 38.09 13.82
C GLY A 308 -24.49 38.34 15.33
N ASN A 309 -23.77 39.38 15.74
CA ASN A 309 -23.55 39.68 17.17
C ASN A 309 -24.77 40.33 17.87
N ALA A 310 -25.83 40.66 17.12
CA ALA A 310 -27.08 41.20 17.66
C ALA A 310 -27.94 40.10 18.31
N ASN A 311 -28.28 40.29 19.58
CA ASN A 311 -29.30 39.49 20.27
C ASN A 311 -30.62 40.27 20.30
N ASP A 312 -31.46 40.10 19.27
CA ASP A 312 -32.71 40.85 19.05
C ASP A 312 -33.87 40.45 20.00
N GLY A 313 -33.55 40.20 21.27
CA GLY A 313 -34.49 40.02 22.39
C GLY A 313 -35.34 38.73 22.38
N ASN A 314 -35.51 38.09 21.23
CA ASN A 314 -36.35 36.91 21.02
C ASN A 314 -35.61 35.72 20.38
N VAL A 315 -34.29 35.78 20.23
CA VAL A 315 -33.49 34.65 19.75
C VAL A 315 -33.37 33.61 20.87
N PRO A 316 -33.78 32.34 20.66
CA PRO A 316 -33.62 31.31 21.67
C PRO A 316 -32.15 31.09 22.03
N TRP A 317 -31.85 30.89 23.32
CA TRP A 317 -30.48 30.81 23.85
C TRP A 317 -29.61 29.68 23.26
N PHE A 318 -30.21 28.70 22.58
CA PHE A 318 -29.51 27.64 21.85
C PHE A 318 -29.03 28.06 20.44
N LEU A 319 -29.36 29.27 19.97
CA LEU A 319 -28.77 29.92 18.79
C LEU A 319 -27.81 31.01 19.26
N PRO A 320 -26.51 30.73 19.41
CA PRO A 320 -25.57 31.66 19.99
C PRO A 320 -25.23 32.83 19.05
N ALA A 321 -25.57 34.05 19.49
CA ALA A 321 -25.19 35.28 18.80
C ALA A 321 -23.66 35.46 18.71
N GLY A 322 -23.18 36.04 17.62
CA GLY A 322 -21.77 36.30 17.37
C GLY A 322 -20.95 35.02 17.23
N MET A 323 -21.34 34.13 16.31
CA MET A 323 -20.59 32.91 15.99
C MET A 323 -20.30 32.79 14.50
N HIS A 324 -19.12 32.25 14.22
CA HIS A 324 -18.66 31.90 12.89
C HIS A 324 -18.39 30.39 12.86
N TYR A 325 -19.08 29.67 11.99
CA TYR A 325 -18.97 28.22 11.86
C TYR A 325 -18.23 27.92 10.57
N CYS A 326 -17.14 27.15 10.65
CA CYS A 326 -16.26 26.84 9.53
C CYS A 326 -16.12 25.34 9.31
N LYS A 327 -16.04 24.93 8.04
CA LYS A 327 -15.40 23.69 7.62
C LYS A 327 -13.93 23.96 7.35
N LEU A 328 -13.05 23.41 8.18
CA LEU A 328 -11.61 23.65 8.13
C LEU A 328 -10.85 22.43 7.60
N LEU A 329 -9.90 22.69 6.70
CA LEU A 329 -8.93 21.72 6.22
C LEU A 329 -7.91 21.45 7.32
N SER A 330 -7.69 20.17 7.64
CA SER A 330 -6.62 19.80 8.57
C SER A 330 -5.25 20.08 7.94
N PRO A 331 -4.28 20.68 8.67
CA PRO A 331 -2.90 20.76 8.22
C PRO A 331 -2.29 19.37 7.93
N ALA A 332 -2.70 18.35 8.68
CA ALA A 332 -2.31 16.96 8.41
C ALA A 332 -2.93 16.40 7.13
N ARG A 333 -4.15 16.82 6.75
CA ARG A 333 -4.77 16.45 5.46
C ARG A 333 -4.07 17.11 4.28
N ALA A 334 -3.72 18.38 4.42
CA ALA A 334 -2.94 19.11 3.41
C ALA A 334 -1.52 18.51 3.27
N LEU A 335 -0.88 18.14 4.38
CA LEU A 335 0.45 17.52 4.37
C LEU A 335 0.42 16.08 3.87
N GLU A 336 -0.58 15.28 4.25
CA GLU A 336 -0.82 13.92 3.72
C GLU A 336 -1.00 13.99 2.20
N TRP A 337 -1.78 14.95 1.67
CA TRP A 337 -1.87 15.19 0.22
C TRP A 337 -0.52 15.54 -0.41
N ILE A 338 0.22 16.51 0.16
CA ILE A 338 1.55 16.89 -0.35
C ILE A 338 2.48 15.67 -0.38
N TYR A 339 2.45 14.81 0.64
CA TYR A 339 3.28 13.61 0.69
C TYR A 339 2.83 12.53 -0.31
N THR A 340 1.53 12.25 -0.44
CA THR A 340 1.01 11.23 -1.38
C THR A 340 1.07 11.68 -2.83
N ASP A 341 0.84 12.97 -3.10
CA ASP A 341 0.76 13.52 -4.46
C ASP A 341 2.10 14.11 -4.95
N ALA A 342 3.05 14.33 -4.03
CA ALA A 342 4.48 14.23 -4.34
C ALA A 342 4.91 12.82 -4.77
N PHE A 343 3.95 11.96 -5.17
CA PHE A 343 4.16 10.84 -6.06
C PHE A 343 3.54 11.01 -7.49
N ARG A 344 3.91 12.02 -8.34
CA ARG A 344 3.55 12.17 -9.81
C ARG A 344 4.67 12.10 -10.94
N GLY A 345 4.73 11.03 -11.79
CA GLY A 345 5.70 10.48 -12.83
C GLY A 345 6.76 9.23 -12.76
N THR A 346 7.10 8.49 -11.68
CA THR A 346 8.15 7.43 -11.41
C THR A 346 7.76 6.17 -12.06
N GLN A 347 6.46 5.86 -11.95
CA GLN A 347 5.83 4.77 -12.63
C GLN A 347 5.95 4.95 -14.17
N GLU A 348 6.48 6.11 -14.63
CA GLU A 348 7.27 6.21 -15.86
C GLU A 348 8.81 6.22 -15.67
N GLU A 349 9.42 7.14 -14.91
CA GLU A 349 10.89 7.35 -14.94
C GLU A 349 11.76 6.27 -14.24
N THR A 350 11.34 5.71 -13.10
CA THR A 350 12.02 4.54 -12.50
C THR A 350 11.74 3.27 -13.31
N TRP A 351 10.62 3.23 -14.03
CA TRP A 351 10.26 2.13 -14.92
C TRP A 351 10.85 2.30 -16.33
N SER A 352 11.59 3.37 -16.61
CA SER A 352 12.19 3.62 -17.93
C SER A 352 13.25 2.57 -18.31
N CYS A 353 13.87 1.90 -17.33
CA CYS A 353 14.76 0.76 -17.56
C CYS A 353 14.06 -0.61 -17.43
N LEU A 354 12.81 -0.63 -16.96
CA LEU A 354 11.93 -1.82 -16.94
C LEU A 354 10.96 -1.87 -18.14
N LYS A 355 11.19 -1.04 -19.17
CA LYS A 355 10.57 -1.18 -20.51
C LYS A 355 11.20 -2.30 -21.36
N GLY A 356 11.67 -3.36 -20.70
CA GLY A 356 11.67 -4.72 -21.24
C GLY A 356 10.74 -5.53 -20.36
N ASP A 357 9.57 -5.92 -20.89
CA ASP A 357 8.42 -6.36 -20.10
C ASP A 357 8.73 -7.44 -19.07
N LEU A 358 8.54 -7.11 -17.78
CA LEU A 358 8.77 -8.01 -16.65
C LEU A 358 7.48 -8.76 -16.31
N HIS A 359 7.38 -10.03 -16.70
CA HIS A 359 6.24 -10.90 -16.42
C HIS A 359 6.69 -12.16 -15.66
N CYS A 360 6.50 -12.15 -14.33
CA CYS A 360 6.74 -13.32 -13.49
C CYS A 360 5.47 -14.16 -13.32
N LEU A 361 5.56 -15.46 -13.59
CA LEU A 361 4.45 -16.41 -13.60
C LEU A 361 4.87 -17.72 -12.93
N SER A 362 4.04 -18.29 -12.08
CA SER A 362 4.36 -19.51 -11.34
C SER A 362 3.17 -20.45 -11.23
N PHE A 363 3.38 -21.73 -11.59
CA PHE A 363 2.50 -22.84 -11.28
C PHE A 363 3.06 -23.64 -10.11
N VAL A 364 2.18 -24.04 -9.19
CA VAL A 364 2.50 -24.71 -7.92
C VAL A 364 1.49 -25.85 -7.74
N GLU A 365 1.99 -27.07 -7.74
CA GLU A 365 1.19 -28.31 -7.74
C GLU A 365 1.11 -28.88 -6.32
N LYS A 366 -0.10 -28.92 -5.77
CA LYS A 366 -0.31 -29.14 -4.33
C LYS A 366 -0.83 -30.54 -4.02
N ARG A 367 -0.01 -31.35 -3.36
CA ARG A 367 -0.44 -32.64 -2.79
C ARG A 367 -1.43 -32.44 -1.62
N PRO A 368 -2.36 -33.39 -1.37
CA PRO A 368 -3.57 -33.12 -0.58
C PRO A 368 -3.35 -33.11 0.94
N ALA A 369 -3.05 -31.94 1.51
CA ALA A 369 -3.06 -31.69 2.96
C ALA A 369 -3.29 -30.21 3.32
N THR A 370 -3.24 -29.88 4.62
CA THR A 370 -3.90 -28.71 5.22
C THR A 370 -3.10 -27.41 5.26
N SER A 371 -1.81 -27.39 4.91
CA SER A 371 -1.04 -26.14 4.83
C SER A 371 -1.03 -25.58 3.39
N THR A 372 -1.14 -24.27 3.21
CA THR A 372 -1.10 -23.62 1.89
C THR A 372 0.24 -22.94 1.69
N PHE A 373 1.00 -23.37 0.67
CA PHE A 373 2.11 -22.57 0.13
C PHE A 373 1.57 -21.26 -0.42
N ASP A 374 2.14 -20.14 0.04
CA ASP A 374 1.71 -18.80 -0.35
C ASP A 374 2.43 -18.37 -1.64
N CYS A 375 1.85 -18.75 -2.79
CA CYS A 375 2.37 -18.43 -4.13
C CYS A 375 2.75 -16.93 -4.30
N PRO A 376 1.94 -15.96 -3.82
CA PRO A 376 2.35 -14.56 -3.69
C PRO A 376 3.72 -14.27 -3.07
N GLN A 377 4.24 -15.09 -2.14
CA GLN A 377 5.56 -14.85 -1.52
C GLN A 377 6.71 -15.22 -2.45
N LEU A 378 6.59 -16.30 -3.24
CA LEU A 378 7.57 -16.63 -4.28
C LEU A 378 7.56 -15.57 -5.38
N LEU A 379 6.37 -15.19 -5.85
CA LEU A 379 6.18 -14.13 -6.84
C LEU A 379 6.82 -12.81 -6.37
N LYS A 380 6.49 -12.36 -5.15
CA LYS A 380 7.01 -11.11 -4.56
C LYS A 380 8.54 -11.11 -4.43
N ARG A 381 9.16 -12.25 -4.13
CA ARG A 381 10.62 -12.40 -4.05
C ARG A 381 11.26 -12.32 -5.44
N LEU A 382 10.70 -13.03 -6.43
CA LEU A 382 11.18 -13.01 -7.82
C LEU A 382 11.05 -11.62 -8.48
N THR A 383 10.08 -10.80 -8.07
CA THR A 383 9.92 -9.41 -8.56
C THR A 383 10.72 -8.37 -7.75
N ALA A 384 11.47 -8.77 -6.72
CA ALA A 384 12.18 -7.84 -5.83
C ALA A 384 13.68 -7.66 -6.15
N GLU A 385 14.28 -8.54 -6.96
CA GLU A 385 15.67 -8.41 -7.42
C GLU A 385 15.70 -7.82 -8.83
N THR A 386 16.01 -6.51 -8.94
CA THR A 386 15.84 -5.72 -10.18
C THR A 386 17.05 -4.87 -10.59
N SER A 387 18.24 -5.12 -10.02
CA SER A 387 19.49 -4.50 -10.49
C SER A 387 20.01 -5.15 -11.78
N PRO A 388 20.76 -4.42 -12.64
CA PRO A 388 21.23 -4.92 -13.93
C PRO A 388 22.18 -6.12 -13.78
N CYS A 389 21.64 -7.30 -14.04
CA CYS A 389 22.27 -8.60 -13.87
C CYS A 389 22.53 -9.30 -15.21
N SER A 390 23.60 -10.08 -15.28
CA SER A 390 23.73 -11.12 -16.31
C SER A 390 22.72 -12.24 -16.09
N ASP A 391 22.40 -12.99 -17.14
CA ASP A 391 21.46 -14.12 -17.09
C ASP A 391 21.78 -15.12 -15.96
N GLU A 392 23.06 -15.35 -15.66
CA GLU A 392 23.47 -16.27 -14.59
C GLU A 392 23.18 -15.68 -13.19
N GLN A 393 23.35 -14.37 -12.99
CA GLN A 393 23.00 -13.71 -11.73
C GLN A 393 21.48 -13.70 -11.50
N LEU A 394 20.67 -13.55 -12.57
CA LEU A 394 19.22 -13.67 -12.48
C LEU A 394 18.77 -15.13 -12.30
N ALA A 395 19.47 -16.09 -12.89
CA ALA A 395 19.27 -17.51 -12.59
C ALA A 395 19.62 -17.84 -11.12
N ASP A 396 20.68 -17.25 -10.57
CA ASP A 396 21.03 -17.37 -9.14
C ASP A 396 20.05 -16.65 -8.21
N ALA A 397 19.43 -15.54 -8.64
CA ALA A 397 18.29 -14.93 -7.95
C ALA A 397 17.10 -15.88 -7.88
N ILE A 398 16.71 -16.48 -9.02
CA ILE A 398 15.63 -17.47 -9.08
C ILE A 398 15.94 -18.69 -8.19
N ARG A 399 17.17 -19.22 -8.24
CA ARG A 399 17.62 -20.34 -7.38
C ARG A 399 17.53 -19.98 -5.89
N ARG A 400 17.98 -18.78 -5.50
CA ARG A 400 17.88 -18.28 -4.11
C ARG A 400 16.43 -18.11 -3.67
N ALA A 401 15.56 -17.55 -4.50
CA ALA A 401 14.14 -17.35 -4.18
C ALA A 401 13.41 -18.67 -3.85
N PHE A 402 13.70 -19.77 -4.56
CA PHE A 402 13.17 -21.10 -4.25
C PHE A 402 13.68 -21.63 -2.90
N LEU A 403 14.99 -21.53 -2.64
CA LEU A 403 15.62 -21.98 -1.38
C LEU A 403 15.15 -21.18 -0.15
N ASP A 404 14.95 -19.88 -0.31
CA ASP A 404 14.42 -18.98 0.72
C ASP A 404 12.97 -19.34 1.09
N VAL A 405 12.10 -19.53 0.08
CA VAL A 405 10.70 -19.91 0.29
C VAL A 405 10.57 -21.28 0.93
N ASP A 406 11.43 -22.24 0.56
CA ASP A 406 11.51 -23.55 1.22
C ASP A 406 11.93 -23.42 2.68
N THR A 407 13.00 -22.66 2.95
CA THR A 407 13.50 -22.44 4.32
C THR A 407 12.46 -21.75 5.20
N GLU A 408 11.77 -20.75 4.67
CA GLU A 408 10.69 -20.01 5.33
C GLU A 408 9.48 -20.91 5.61
N PHE A 409 9.07 -21.75 4.66
CA PHE A 409 8.01 -22.75 4.84
C PHE A 409 8.39 -23.79 5.90
N LEU A 410 9.58 -24.39 5.80
CA LEU A 410 10.07 -25.43 6.72
C LEU A 410 10.27 -24.91 8.16
N ALA A 411 10.55 -23.61 8.33
CA ALA A 411 10.67 -22.95 9.63
C ALA A 411 9.31 -22.65 10.28
N ARG A 412 8.31 -22.25 9.47
CA ARG A 412 6.92 -21.99 9.90
C ARG A 412 6.15 -23.28 10.17
N HIS A 413 6.17 -24.22 9.25
CA HIS A 413 5.30 -25.41 9.22
C HIS A 413 6.02 -26.67 9.75
N ARG A 414 6.59 -26.57 10.95
CA ARG A 414 7.52 -27.57 11.54
C ARG A 414 6.96 -29.01 11.67
N THR A 415 5.64 -29.17 11.68
CA THR A 415 4.94 -30.45 11.79
C THR A 415 4.24 -30.86 10.48
N SER A 416 4.36 -30.08 9.42
CA SER A 416 3.75 -30.41 8.13
C SER A 416 4.64 -31.41 7.37
N PRO A 417 4.07 -32.53 6.87
CA PRO A 417 4.72 -33.40 5.91
C PRO A 417 4.57 -32.89 4.46
N ASP A 418 3.82 -31.80 4.25
CA ASP A 418 3.36 -31.36 2.93
C ASP A 418 4.54 -30.93 2.03
N GLY A 419 4.42 -31.24 0.75
CA GLY A 419 5.38 -30.88 -0.30
C GLY A 419 4.66 -30.48 -1.59
N THR A 420 5.37 -29.73 -2.43
CA THR A 420 4.82 -29.18 -3.68
C THR A 420 5.89 -29.08 -4.76
N THR A 421 5.51 -29.41 -5.99
CA THR A 421 6.31 -29.24 -7.19
C THR A 421 5.98 -27.90 -7.84
N VAL A 422 6.98 -27.29 -8.47
CA VAL A 422 6.89 -25.92 -9.00
C VAL A 422 7.49 -25.87 -10.39
N VAL A 423 6.77 -25.22 -11.31
CA VAL A 423 7.34 -24.73 -12.58
C VAL A 423 6.90 -23.28 -12.78
N ALA A 424 7.87 -22.42 -13.03
CA ALA A 424 7.71 -20.99 -13.13
C ALA A 424 8.40 -20.45 -14.40
N ALA A 425 7.95 -19.28 -14.84
CA ALA A 425 8.50 -18.56 -15.96
C ALA A 425 8.61 -17.06 -15.62
N LEU A 426 9.80 -16.51 -15.75
CA LEU A 426 10.08 -15.08 -15.61
C LEU A 426 10.49 -14.54 -16.97
N ILE A 427 9.62 -13.76 -17.61
CA ILE A 427 9.95 -13.02 -18.83
C ILE A 427 10.49 -11.65 -18.41
N VAL A 428 11.56 -11.20 -19.04
CA VAL A 428 12.22 -9.90 -18.85
C VAL A 428 12.60 -9.35 -20.23
N GLY A 429 11.70 -8.61 -20.86
CA GLY A 429 11.86 -8.14 -22.23
C GLY A 429 11.96 -9.32 -23.21
N ASP A 430 13.11 -9.45 -23.88
CA ASP A 430 13.38 -10.55 -24.82
C ASP A 430 13.87 -11.85 -24.16
N ARG A 431 14.00 -11.90 -22.83
CA ARG A 431 14.49 -13.09 -22.10
C ARG A 431 13.37 -13.83 -21.41
N CYS A 432 13.29 -15.14 -21.56
CA CYS A 432 12.38 -16.01 -20.82
C CYS A 432 13.17 -17.01 -19.97
N PHE A 433 13.13 -16.84 -18.65
CA PHE A 433 13.74 -17.76 -17.69
C PHE A 433 12.68 -18.77 -17.23
N ILE A 434 12.78 -20.03 -17.67
CA ILE A 434 11.94 -21.12 -17.19
C ILE A 434 12.68 -21.83 -16.04
N ALA A 435 12.02 -21.98 -14.90
CA ALA A 435 12.60 -22.52 -13.68
C ALA A 435 11.69 -23.57 -13.03
N TRP A 436 12.22 -24.75 -12.67
CA TRP A 436 11.40 -25.86 -12.19
C TRP A 436 12.09 -26.75 -11.16
N ALA A 437 11.29 -27.29 -10.24
CA ALA A 437 11.66 -28.27 -9.22
C ALA A 437 10.50 -29.25 -9.02
N GLY A 438 10.68 -30.51 -9.42
CA GLY A 438 9.61 -31.52 -9.51
C GLY A 438 9.35 -32.00 -10.93
N ASP A 439 8.21 -32.67 -11.12
CA ASP A 439 7.74 -33.29 -12.37
C ASP A 439 6.56 -32.57 -13.06
N SER A 440 6.00 -31.51 -12.46
CA SER A 440 5.17 -30.54 -13.17
C SER A 440 5.98 -29.84 -14.28
N ARG A 441 5.39 -29.66 -15.47
CA ARG A 441 6.14 -29.44 -16.73
C ARG A 441 5.83 -28.11 -17.41
N GLY A 442 6.85 -27.51 -18.02
CA GLY A 442 6.74 -26.35 -18.91
C GLY A 442 7.17 -26.69 -20.35
N ILE A 443 6.40 -26.24 -21.35
CA ILE A 443 6.70 -26.42 -22.78
C ILE A 443 6.69 -25.07 -23.53
N LEU A 444 7.77 -24.79 -24.26
CA LEU A 444 7.92 -23.59 -25.09
C LEU A 444 7.79 -23.97 -26.57
N CYS A 445 6.93 -23.28 -27.30
CA CYS A 445 6.58 -23.60 -28.68
C CYS A 445 7.01 -22.51 -29.67
N GLN A 446 7.46 -22.95 -30.85
CA GLN A 446 7.92 -22.12 -31.96
C GLN A 446 7.23 -22.61 -33.24
N ARG A 447 6.40 -21.77 -33.86
CA ARG A 447 5.60 -22.11 -35.07
C ARG A 447 4.92 -23.49 -35.00
N SER A 448 4.13 -23.70 -33.95
CA SER A 448 3.36 -24.95 -33.70
C SER A 448 4.18 -26.21 -33.35
N GLU A 449 5.52 -26.14 -33.30
CA GLU A 449 6.38 -27.22 -32.79
C GLU A 449 6.90 -26.91 -31.38
N VAL A 450 7.09 -27.96 -30.57
CA VAL A 450 7.67 -27.84 -29.22
C VAL A 450 9.19 -27.79 -29.33
N VAL A 451 9.81 -26.71 -28.83
CA VAL A 451 11.26 -26.47 -28.97
C VAL A 451 12.03 -26.51 -27.66
N PHE A 452 11.34 -26.38 -26.52
CA PHE A 452 11.89 -26.73 -25.22
C PHE A 452 10.81 -27.37 -24.34
N VAL A 453 11.25 -28.34 -23.53
CA VAL A 453 10.47 -29.03 -22.50
C VAL A 453 11.35 -29.10 -21.25
N THR A 454 10.80 -28.76 -20.09
CA THR A 454 11.48 -28.97 -18.79
C THR A 454 11.64 -30.46 -18.50
N GLU A 455 12.83 -30.90 -18.09
CA GLU A 455 13.06 -32.31 -17.72
C GLU A 455 12.47 -32.62 -16.33
N ASP A 456 11.44 -33.47 -16.26
CA ASP A 456 10.82 -33.89 -14.99
C ASP A 456 11.87 -34.44 -14.01
N HIS A 457 11.88 -33.94 -12.76
CA HIS A 457 12.83 -34.36 -11.72
C HIS A 457 12.46 -35.71 -11.08
N ARG A 458 12.44 -36.79 -11.87
CA ARG A 458 12.00 -38.11 -11.42
C ARG A 458 13.17 -38.97 -10.89
N PRO A 459 12.92 -39.91 -9.95
CA PRO A 459 13.96 -40.75 -9.32
C PRO A 459 14.74 -41.66 -10.29
N THR A 460 14.23 -41.82 -11.52
CA THR A 460 14.83 -42.58 -12.62
C THR A 460 15.91 -41.81 -13.39
N ASN A 461 15.99 -40.49 -13.26
CA ASN A 461 16.93 -39.69 -14.04
C ASN A 461 18.36 -39.93 -13.48
N PRO A 462 19.36 -40.31 -14.30
CA PRO A 462 20.66 -40.75 -13.79
C PRO A 462 21.38 -39.72 -12.89
N SER A 463 21.25 -38.42 -13.20
CA SER A 463 21.78 -37.30 -12.41
C SER A 463 21.15 -37.23 -11.01
N GLU A 464 19.83 -37.32 -10.92
CA GLU A 464 19.09 -37.30 -9.66
C GLU A 464 19.29 -38.59 -8.86
N GLN A 465 19.36 -39.74 -9.54
CA GLN A 465 19.68 -41.02 -8.91
C GLN A 465 21.09 -41.02 -8.32
N GLU A 466 22.11 -40.54 -9.05
CA GLU A 466 23.47 -40.39 -8.52
C GLU A 466 23.48 -39.41 -7.33
N ARG A 467 22.81 -38.26 -7.45
CA ARG A 467 22.70 -37.28 -6.36
C ARG A 467 22.09 -37.89 -5.10
N VAL A 468 20.96 -38.58 -5.21
CA VAL A 468 20.24 -39.22 -4.10
C VAL A 468 21.11 -40.30 -3.43
N LEU A 469 21.72 -41.19 -4.21
CA LEU A 469 22.58 -42.25 -3.66
C LEU A 469 23.84 -41.68 -2.99
N LYS A 470 24.44 -40.63 -3.56
CA LYS A 470 25.64 -39.96 -3.05
C LYS A 470 25.42 -39.27 -1.70
N VAL A 471 24.21 -38.79 -1.41
CA VAL A 471 23.85 -38.21 -0.10
C VAL A 471 23.32 -39.24 0.91
N GLY A 472 23.34 -40.54 0.57
CA GLY A 472 22.83 -41.61 1.43
C GLY A 472 21.31 -41.77 1.41
N GLY A 473 20.65 -41.36 0.32
CA GLY A 473 19.27 -41.75 0.02
C GLY A 473 19.18 -43.12 -0.65
N GLU A 474 17.97 -43.65 -0.72
CA GLU A 474 17.61 -44.87 -1.45
C GLU A 474 16.71 -44.52 -2.64
N VAL A 475 16.86 -45.22 -3.76
CA VAL A 475 15.93 -45.16 -4.91
C VAL A 475 15.38 -46.56 -5.10
N THR A 476 14.10 -46.75 -4.77
CA THR A 476 13.44 -48.05 -4.73
C THR A 476 12.16 -48.05 -5.57
N ASN A 477 11.65 -49.24 -5.90
CA ASN A 477 10.40 -49.42 -6.65
C ASN A 477 9.42 -50.20 -5.77
N MET A 478 8.20 -49.67 -5.54
CA MET A 478 7.26 -50.29 -4.61
C MET A 478 6.49 -51.49 -5.18
N GLY A 479 6.75 -51.89 -6.43
CA GLY A 479 6.00 -52.94 -7.14
C GLY A 479 4.68 -52.44 -7.74
N ASP A 480 4.34 -51.17 -7.53
CA ASP A 480 3.32 -50.40 -8.27
C ASP A 480 3.82 -49.93 -9.66
N GLY A 481 5.11 -50.15 -9.96
CA GLY A 481 5.78 -49.68 -11.17
C GLY A 481 6.47 -48.32 -10.99
N ALA A 482 6.13 -47.56 -9.94
CA ALA A 482 6.71 -46.24 -9.69
C ALA A 482 8.04 -46.35 -8.93
N TRP A 483 9.05 -45.66 -9.43
CA TRP A 483 10.31 -45.44 -8.72
C TRP A 483 10.17 -44.25 -7.77
N ARG A 484 10.75 -44.36 -6.58
CA ARG A 484 10.58 -43.39 -5.49
C ARG A 484 11.89 -43.15 -4.73
N VAL A 485 12.13 -41.89 -4.36
CA VAL A 485 13.21 -41.47 -3.46
C VAL A 485 12.81 -41.71 -2.00
N ALA A 486 13.72 -42.31 -1.24
CA ALA A 486 13.60 -42.59 0.18
C ALA A 486 14.89 -42.21 0.95
N ARG A 487 14.84 -42.19 2.29
CA ARG A 487 16.07 -42.13 3.12
C ARG A 487 16.68 -43.53 3.29
N ALA A 488 17.97 -43.58 3.65
CA ALA A 488 18.62 -44.79 4.14
C ALA A 488 17.80 -45.53 5.21
N GLY A 489 17.76 -46.86 5.10
CA GLY A 489 17.00 -47.76 5.96
C GLY A 489 15.53 -47.90 5.59
N TYR A 490 15.06 -47.35 4.46
CA TYR A 490 13.67 -47.46 4.04
C TYR A 490 13.28 -48.93 3.82
N GLU A 491 14.03 -49.67 2.99
CA GLU A 491 13.67 -51.06 2.70
C GLU A 491 13.74 -51.96 3.94
N ASP A 492 14.70 -51.75 4.83
CA ASP A 492 14.82 -52.52 6.06
C ASP A 492 13.73 -52.19 7.07
N ARG A 493 13.27 -50.92 7.15
CA ARG A 493 12.11 -50.56 7.96
C ARG A 493 10.80 -51.15 7.41
N VAL A 494 10.63 -51.19 6.10
CA VAL A 494 9.52 -51.90 5.44
C VAL A 494 9.58 -53.40 5.76
N ARG A 495 10.75 -54.04 5.66
CA ARG A 495 10.94 -55.46 6.02
C ARG A 495 10.63 -55.73 7.50
N GLU A 496 11.00 -54.82 8.40
CA GLU A 496 10.71 -54.92 9.83
C GLU A 496 9.20 -54.88 10.12
N ILE A 497 8.49 -53.88 9.58
CA ILE A 497 7.04 -53.72 9.76
C ILE A 497 6.29 -54.92 9.19
N ASN A 498 6.60 -55.32 7.95
CA ASN A 498 5.92 -56.44 7.28
C ASN A 498 6.16 -57.78 8.03
N ARG A 499 7.32 -57.97 8.68
CA ARG A 499 7.58 -59.13 9.55
C ARG A 499 6.76 -59.08 10.85
N ALA A 500 6.61 -57.91 11.46
CA ALA A 500 5.83 -57.75 12.68
C ALA A 500 4.33 -57.99 12.45
N GLU A 501 3.79 -57.53 11.31
CA GLU A 501 2.42 -57.82 10.89
C GLU A 501 2.20 -59.33 10.65
N GLN A 502 3.13 -59.99 9.96
CA GLN A 502 3.10 -61.46 9.77
C GLN A 502 3.20 -62.25 11.09
N GLN A 503 3.83 -61.68 12.12
CA GLN A 503 3.90 -62.24 13.48
C GLN A 503 2.68 -61.87 14.35
N GLY A 504 1.69 -61.16 13.81
CA GLY A 504 0.48 -60.77 14.53
C GLY A 504 0.69 -59.66 15.57
N MET A 505 1.83 -58.96 15.54
CA MET A 505 2.16 -57.87 16.48
C MET A 505 1.49 -56.54 16.13
N GLY A 506 0.86 -56.44 14.94
CA GLY A 506 0.27 -55.21 14.41
C GLY A 506 1.31 -54.23 13.86
N LEU A 507 0.85 -53.03 13.52
CA LEU A 507 1.67 -51.98 12.90
C LEU A 507 2.67 -51.38 13.91
N ILE A 508 3.96 -51.71 13.77
CA ILE A 508 5.01 -51.17 14.63
C ILE A 508 5.50 -49.81 14.09
N GLY A 509 4.91 -48.72 14.60
CA GLY A 509 5.33 -47.34 14.31
C GLY A 509 4.79 -46.76 13.00
N LYS A 510 5.29 -45.59 12.60
CA LYS A 510 4.94 -44.97 11.31
C LYS A 510 5.56 -45.78 10.17
N TYR A 511 4.79 -46.05 9.11
CA TYR A 511 5.34 -46.57 7.85
C TYR A 511 6.29 -45.51 7.26
N PRO A 512 7.47 -45.90 6.75
CA PRO A 512 8.39 -44.94 6.14
C PRO A 512 7.79 -44.38 4.84
N VAL A 513 8.13 -43.14 4.50
CA VAL A 513 7.62 -42.44 3.31
C VAL A 513 8.67 -42.47 2.20
N ALA A 514 8.23 -42.60 0.95
CA ALA A 514 9.05 -42.40 -0.24
C ALA A 514 8.23 -41.73 -1.36
N LEU A 515 8.87 -40.82 -2.11
CA LEU A 515 8.21 -39.88 -3.02
C LEU A 515 8.63 -40.11 -4.47
N ALA A 516 7.69 -39.97 -5.42
CA ALA A 516 7.91 -40.13 -6.85
C ALA A 516 8.70 -38.97 -7.52
N VAL A 517 9.22 -38.03 -6.72
CA VAL A 517 10.00 -36.86 -7.15
C VAL A 517 11.33 -36.81 -6.41
N SER A 518 12.34 -36.19 -7.03
CA SER A 518 13.66 -35.98 -6.46
C SER A 518 13.91 -34.52 -6.02
N ARG A 519 13.10 -33.56 -6.49
CA ARG A 519 13.16 -32.14 -6.10
C ARG A 519 11.76 -31.60 -5.80
N SER A 520 11.62 -30.74 -4.78
CA SER A 520 10.37 -30.10 -4.36
C SER A 520 10.58 -29.02 -3.30
N LEU A 521 9.60 -28.13 -3.12
CA LEU A 521 9.48 -27.31 -1.91
C LEU A 521 8.69 -28.09 -0.85
N GLY A 522 8.98 -27.89 0.43
CA GLY A 522 8.37 -28.67 1.52
C GLY A 522 9.05 -30.03 1.71
N ASP A 523 8.28 -31.10 1.83
CA ASP A 523 8.76 -32.49 2.02
C ASP A 523 9.78 -32.62 3.17
N ARG A 524 9.42 -32.00 4.31
CA ARG A 524 10.27 -31.80 5.50
C ARG A 524 10.97 -33.07 6.01
N GLU A 525 10.35 -34.24 5.85
CA GLU A 525 10.92 -35.52 6.28
C GLU A 525 12.16 -35.96 5.46
N PHE A 526 12.43 -35.35 4.29
CA PHE A 526 13.53 -35.70 3.38
C PHE A 526 14.73 -34.74 3.44
N LYS A 527 14.57 -33.59 4.11
CA LYS A 527 15.58 -32.53 4.22
C LYS A 527 16.34 -32.59 5.56
N SER A 528 17.57 -32.09 5.60
CA SER A 528 18.49 -32.12 6.75
C SER A 528 17.88 -31.59 8.06
N VAL A 529 16.90 -30.67 7.96
CA VAL A 529 16.12 -30.10 9.07
C VAL A 529 15.33 -31.11 9.91
N THR A 530 15.32 -32.41 9.55
CA THR A 530 14.72 -33.51 10.35
C THR A 530 15.69 -34.64 10.74
N GLY A 531 16.96 -34.59 10.32
CA GLY A 531 17.92 -35.69 10.55
C GLY A 531 18.97 -35.41 11.63
N SER A 532 19.78 -36.44 11.91
CA SER A 532 20.94 -36.35 12.80
C SER A 532 22.00 -35.35 12.29
N PRO A 533 22.91 -34.84 13.15
CA PRO A 533 24.02 -34.00 12.72
C PRO A 533 24.83 -34.65 11.59
N GLY A 534 24.97 -33.93 10.47
CA GLY A 534 25.62 -34.43 9.26
C GLY A 534 24.69 -35.07 8.22
N SER A 535 23.39 -35.20 8.49
CA SER A 535 22.41 -35.59 7.47
C SER A 535 22.27 -34.53 6.38
N GLN A 536 22.04 -34.97 5.14
CA GLN A 536 21.91 -34.13 3.95
C GLN A 536 20.50 -34.20 3.36
N ASP A 537 20.21 -33.29 2.44
CA ASP A 537 18.93 -33.16 1.76
C ASP A 537 18.80 -34.21 0.65
N VAL A 538 17.96 -35.21 0.87
CA VAL A 538 17.71 -36.26 -0.13
C VAL A 538 16.83 -35.73 -1.26
N ILE A 539 15.86 -34.90 -0.92
CA ILE A 539 15.06 -34.10 -1.85
C ILE A 539 15.40 -32.63 -1.63
N ILE A 540 15.71 -31.91 -2.71
CA ILE A 540 16.20 -30.52 -2.67
C ILE A 540 15.17 -29.55 -3.28
N ALA A 541 15.18 -28.31 -2.80
CA ALA A 541 14.36 -27.22 -3.36
C ALA A 541 15.03 -26.48 -4.54
N THR A 542 16.30 -26.75 -4.84
CA THR A 542 17.05 -26.05 -5.90
C THR A 542 16.45 -26.31 -7.29
N PRO A 543 15.94 -25.28 -7.98
CA PRO A 543 15.39 -25.44 -9.32
C PRO A 543 16.50 -25.60 -10.35
N GLU A 544 16.20 -26.27 -11.46
CA GLU A 544 16.90 -25.93 -12.71
C GLU A 544 16.33 -24.65 -13.29
N VAL A 545 17.17 -23.89 -13.98
CA VAL A 545 16.81 -22.65 -14.66
C VAL A 545 17.39 -22.68 -16.06
N ARG A 546 16.62 -22.22 -17.05
CA ARG A 546 17.04 -22.05 -18.45
C ARG A 546 16.55 -20.70 -18.96
N CYS A 547 17.46 -19.87 -19.47
CA CYS A 547 17.13 -18.65 -20.20
C CYS A 547 16.97 -18.95 -21.70
N PHE A 548 15.92 -18.40 -22.30
CA PHE A 548 15.66 -18.41 -23.74
C PHE A 548 15.59 -16.97 -24.24
N LEU A 549 16.26 -16.69 -25.35
CA LEU A 549 16.05 -15.44 -26.07
C LEU A 549 14.82 -15.61 -26.97
N LEU A 550 13.73 -14.93 -26.62
CA LEU A 550 12.49 -14.91 -27.38
C LEU A 550 12.68 -14.18 -28.71
N ASP A 551 12.05 -14.69 -29.75
CA ASP A 551 12.07 -14.09 -31.09
C ASP A 551 10.69 -14.15 -31.75
N LYS A 552 10.55 -13.52 -32.93
CA LYS A 552 9.31 -13.45 -33.73
C LYS A 552 8.81 -14.80 -34.29
N SER A 553 9.32 -15.93 -33.81
CA SER A 553 8.86 -17.27 -34.18
C SER A 553 8.41 -18.14 -33.02
N HIS A 554 8.68 -17.73 -31.77
CA HIS A 554 8.07 -18.28 -30.57
C HIS A 554 6.59 -17.89 -30.53
N THR A 555 5.68 -18.84 -30.27
CA THR A 555 4.22 -18.61 -30.33
C THR A 555 3.56 -18.66 -28.96
N PHE A 556 3.95 -19.62 -28.11
CA PHE A 556 3.44 -19.72 -26.74
C PHE A 556 4.33 -20.51 -25.79
N LEU A 557 4.14 -20.25 -24.51
CA LEU A 557 4.62 -21.05 -23.39
C LEU A 557 3.41 -21.64 -22.67
N ALA A 558 3.49 -22.91 -22.25
CA ALA A 558 2.44 -23.54 -21.45
C ALA A 558 3.04 -24.28 -20.24
N LEU A 559 2.41 -24.15 -19.08
CA LEU A 559 2.83 -24.77 -17.81
C LEU A 559 1.70 -25.68 -17.30
N MET A 560 2.00 -26.88 -16.81
CA MET A 560 0.98 -27.88 -16.45
C MET A 560 1.46 -28.89 -15.39
N CYS A 561 0.50 -29.63 -14.83
CA CYS A 561 0.74 -30.70 -13.86
C CYS A 561 1.13 -32.05 -14.47
N ASP A 562 1.64 -32.96 -13.62
CA ASP A 562 1.87 -34.36 -13.97
C ASP A 562 0.56 -35.07 -14.40
N GLY A 563 -0.55 -34.78 -13.73
CA GLY A 563 -1.90 -35.26 -14.07
C GLY A 563 -2.37 -34.93 -15.49
N VAL A 564 -1.78 -33.92 -16.15
CA VAL A 564 -1.96 -33.67 -17.60
C VAL A 564 -0.94 -34.47 -18.42
N THR A 565 0.35 -34.42 -18.09
CA THR A 565 1.42 -35.02 -18.90
C THR A 565 1.44 -36.54 -18.91
N ASP A 566 0.95 -37.17 -17.84
CA ASP A 566 0.84 -38.63 -17.73
C ASP A 566 -0.34 -39.16 -18.58
N ALA A 567 -1.28 -38.29 -18.98
CA ALA A 567 -2.40 -38.61 -19.86
C ALA A 567 -2.21 -38.13 -21.32
N MET A 568 -1.48 -37.03 -21.54
CA MET A 568 -1.24 -36.42 -22.86
C MET A 568 0.23 -36.09 -23.04
N ASN A 569 0.84 -36.49 -24.16
CA ASN A 569 2.23 -36.11 -24.42
C ASN A 569 2.36 -34.66 -24.89
N ASP A 570 3.57 -34.10 -24.77
CA ASP A 570 3.84 -32.67 -24.99
C ASP A 570 3.37 -32.17 -26.37
N LYS A 571 3.49 -33.01 -27.41
CA LYS A 571 3.03 -32.66 -28.76
C LYS A 571 1.51 -32.70 -28.90
N GLU A 572 0.82 -33.56 -28.18
CA GLU A 572 -0.65 -33.56 -28.12
C GLU A 572 -1.18 -32.32 -27.39
N VAL A 573 -0.54 -31.94 -26.28
CA VAL A 573 -0.89 -30.72 -25.53
C VAL A 573 -0.61 -29.48 -26.38
N ALA A 574 0.58 -29.38 -26.99
CA ALA A 574 0.90 -28.27 -27.89
C ALA A 574 -0.07 -28.19 -29.07
N ALA A 575 -0.33 -29.30 -29.78
CA ALA A 575 -1.29 -29.33 -30.90
C ALA A 575 -2.76 -29.10 -30.47
N GLN A 576 -3.08 -29.17 -29.18
CA GLN A 576 -4.38 -28.79 -28.64
C GLN A 576 -4.46 -27.29 -28.29
N LEU A 577 -3.39 -26.71 -27.76
CA LEU A 577 -3.27 -25.28 -27.40
C LEU A 577 -2.97 -24.37 -28.62
N ASP A 578 -2.36 -24.92 -29.67
CA ASP A 578 -2.09 -24.19 -30.92
C ASP A 578 -3.38 -23.87 -31.70
N LYS A 579 -4.46 -24.61 -31.45
CA LYS A 579 -5.80 -24.39 -32.06
C LYS A 579 -6.47 -23.09 -31.64
N THR A 580 -6.00 -22.44 -30.57
CA THR A 580 -6.47 -21.10 -30.17
C THR A 580 -6.06 -20.08 -31.23
N PRO A 581 -6.92 -19.09 -31.56
CA PRO A 581 -6.53 -17.95 -32.39
C PRO A 581 -5.29 -17.22 -31.89
N ASP A 582 -4.71 -16.41 -32.77
CA ASP A 582 -3.57 -15.54 -32.47
C ASP A 582 -3.84 -14.15 -33.11
N PRO A 583 -4.00 -13.07 -32.31
CA PRO A 583 -4.05 -13.03 -30.84
C PRO A 583 -5.27 -13.76 -30.25
N CYS A 584 -5.28 -14.01 -28.94
CA CYS A 584 -6.39 -14.67 -28.23
C CYS A 584 -6.94 -13.87 -27.04
N THR A 585 -8.26 -13.95 -26.84
CA THR A 585 -8.92 -13.44 -25.63
C THR A 585 -8.69 -14.34 -24.40
N GLU A 586 -9.04 -13.83 -23.21
CA GLU A 586 -9.00 -14.60 -21.95
C GLU A 586 -9.78 -15.91 -22.04
N ASP A 587 -10.98 -15.85 -22.59
CA ASP A 587 -11.92 -16.97 -22.62
C ASP A 587 -11.53 -18.01 -23.68
N GLU A 588 -10.86 -17.60 -24.76
CA GLU A 588 -10.26 -18.52 -25.73
C GLU A 588 -9.04 -19.25 -25.15
N ALA A 589 -8.18 -18.55 -24.39
CA ALA A 589 -7.07 -19.18 -23.67
C ALA A 589 -7.57 -20.15 -22.58
N LYS A 590 -8.58 -19.74 -21.80
CA LYS A 590 -9.27 -20.60 -20.81
C LYS A 590 -9.93 -21.80 -21.46
N ALA A 591 -10.61 -21.64 -22.60
CA ALA A 591 -11.23 -22.73 -23.33
C ALA A 591 -10.19 -23.72 -23.86
N ALA A 592 -9.02 -23.25 -24.30
CA ALA A 592 -7.92 -24.09 -24.76
C ALA A 592 -7.32 -24.93 -23.63
N CYS A 593 -6.98 -24.31 -22.49
CA CYS A 593 -6.58 -25.04 -21.28
C CYS A 593 -7.67 -26.03 -20.86
N GLY A 594 -8.93 -25.58 -20.78
CA GLY A 594 -10.06 -26.42 -20.42
C GLY A 594 -10.21 -27.64 -21.34
N ALA A 595 -9.97 -27.50 -22.64
CA ALA A 595 -10.01 -28.59 -23.60
C ALA A 595 -8.84 -29.60 -23.42
N VAL A 596 -7.67 -29.16 -22.98
CA VAL A 596 -6.58 -30.05 -22.54
C VAL A 596 -6.99 -30.82 -21.28
N LEU A 597 -7.51 -30.13 -20.26
CA LEU A 597 -7.92 -30.79 -19.01
C LEU A 597 -9.06 -31.80 -19.23
N GLN A 598 -10.02 -31.48 -20.11
CA GLN A 598 -11.10 -32.41 -20.47
C GLN A 598 -10.59 -33.64 -21.24
N GLU A 599 -9.59 -33.50 -22.10
CA GLU A 599 -8.97 -34.65 -22.80
C GLU A 599 -8.14 -35.52 -21.84
N ALA A 600 -7.38 -34.93 -20.92
CA ALA A 600 -6.68 -35.66 -19.86
C ALA A 600 -7.65 -36.45 -18.95
N LEU A 601 -8.75 -35.82 -18.54
CA LEU A 601 -9.82 -36.47 -17.79
C LEU A 601 -10.50 -37.60 -18.59
N ARG A 602 -10.78 -37.37 -19.89
CA ARG A 602 -11.37 -38.38 -20.79
C ARG A 602 -10.46 -39.61 -21.00
N ARG A 603 -9.15 -39.43 -20.87
CA ARG A 603 -8.16 -40.52 -20.91
C ARG A 603 -8.01 -41.28 -19.59
N GLY A 604 -8.70 -40.83 -18.53
CA GLY A 604 -8.72 -41.50 -17.24
C GLY A 604 -7.72 -40.97 -16.22
N SER A 605 -7.18 -39.75 -16.41
CA SER A 605 -6.40 -39.10 -15.36
C SER A 605 -7.24 -38.95 -14.08
N SER A 606 -6.68 -39.40 -12.96
CA SER A 606 -7.34 -39.44 -11.65
C SER A 606 -6.77 -38.44 -10.64
N ASP A 607 -5.82 -37.60 -11.06
CA ASP A 607 -5.17 -36.61 -10.20
C ASP A 607 -5.67 -35.18 -10.48
N ASN A 608 -4.99 -34.20 -9.90
CA ASN A 608 -5.30 -32.78 -10.00
C ASN A 608 -4.94 -32.28 -11.40
N LEU A 609 -5.83 -31.50 -12.01
CA LEU A 609 -5.69 -31.06 -13.40
C LEU A 609 -5.60 -29.54 -13.48
N THR A 610 -4.45 -29.01 -13.88
CA THR A 610 -4.22 -27.57 -14.11
C THR A 610 -3.29 -27.36 -15.30
N ALA A 611 -3.59 -26.34 -16.11
CA ALA A 611 -2.75 -25.88 -17.21
C ALA A 611 -2.87 -24.35 -17.39
N ILE A 612 -1.74 -23.69 -17.65
CA ILE A 612 -1.62 -22.25 -17.93
C ILE A 612 -1.11 -22.10 -19.37
N LEU A 613 -1.79 -21.28 -20.18
CA LEU A 613 -1.36 -20.90 -21.53
C LEU A 613 -0.94 -19.42 -21.57
N ILE A 614 0.24 -19.17 -22.15
CA ILE A 614 0.84 -17.84 -22.30
C ILE A 614 1.14 -17.65 -23.79
N ARG A 615 0.24 -17.01 -24.55
CA ARG A 615 0.56 -16.56 -25.92
C ARG A 615 1.60 -15.43 -25.87
N LEU A 616 2.54 -15.47 -26.82
CA LEU A 616 3.63 -14.52 -26.95
C LEU A 616 3.33 -13.57 -28.12
N GLU A 617 2.65 -12.47 -27.83
CA GLU A 617 2.19 -11.51 -28.84
C GLU A 617 3.30 -10.56 -29.32
N ARG A 618 3.11 -10.01 -30.52
CA ARG A 618 4.12 -9.22 -31.25
C ARG A 618 3.85 -7.72 -31.12
N LEU A 619 4.79 -6.99 -30.50
CA LEU A 619 4.90 -5.54 -30.68
C LEU A 619 5.52 -5.25 -32.06
N ASP A 620 4.74 -4.61 -32.94
CA ASP A 620 5.22 -4.15 -34.25
C ASP A 620 5.55 -2.65 -34.22
N GLY A 621 6.85 -2.35 -34.16
CA GLY A 621 7.38 -0.99 -34.27
C GLY A 621 8.87 -0.99 -34.60
N ASP A 622 9.25 -0.38 -35.73
CA ASP A 622 10.65 -0.15 -36.11
C ASP A 622 11.22 1.10 -35.38
N GLU A 623 11.23 1.10 -34.05
CA GLU A 623 11.98 2.10 -33.27
C GLU A 623 13.31 1.54 -32.77
N VAL A 624 14.38 1.90 -33.47
CA VAL A 624 15.75 1.65 -33.01
C VAL A 624 16.02 2.53 -31.79
N LEU A 625 16.14 1.92 -30.60
CA LEU A 625 16.49 2.59 -29.35
C LEU A 625 17.95 3.08 -29.36
N VAL A 626 18.19 4.18 -30.07
CA VAL A 626 19.44 4.95 -29.99
C VAL A 626 19.41 5.79 -28.71
N GLY A 627 20.46 5.68 -27.90
CA GLY A 627 20.63 6.46 -26.67
C GLY A 627 20.69 7.99 -26.90
N PRO A 628 20.68 8.78 -25.81
CA PRO A 628 20.42 10.22 -25.87
C PRO A 628 21.49 10.99 -26.65
N SER A 629 21.07 11.57 -27.78
CA SER A 629 21.84 12.61 -28.47
C SER A 629 21.00 13.87 -28.61
N ALA A 630 21.46 14.97 -28.00
CA ALA A 630 20.73 16.22 -27.97
C ALA A 630 20.56 16.81 -29.38
N LYS A 631 19.37 17.36 -29.66
CA LYS A 631 19.09 18.10 -30.90
C LYS A 631 20.09 19.26 -31.06
N ARG A 632 21.02 19.16 -32.01
CA ARG A 632 21.64 20.35 -32.60
C ARG A 632 20.61 21.01 -33.53
N PRO A 633 20.44 22.33 -33.50
CA PRO A 633 19.56 23.02 -34.45
C PRO A 633 20.09 22.87 -35.87
N ARG A 634 19.20 22.87 -36.86
CA ARG A 634 19.59 23.03 -38.26
C ARG A 634 20.25 24.40 -38.44
N VAL A 635 21.35 24.43 -39.20
CA VAL A 635 21.86 25.65 -39.81
C VAL A 635 21.56 25.54 -41.29
N ASP A 636 20.63 26.35 -41.78
CA ASP A 636 20.35 26.44 -43.21
C ASP A 636 21.49 27.18 -43.91
N VAL A 637 22.09 26.54 -44.92
CA VAL A 637 22.95 27.20 -45.91
C VAL A 637 22.60 26.64 -47.29
N GLY A 638 21.80 27.39 -48.05
CA GLY A 638 21.63 27.17 -49.50
C GLY A 638 22.93 27.43 -50.26
N PRO A 639 22.99 27.07 -51.55
CA PRO A 639 22.16 27.75 -52.56
C PRO A 639 20.94 26.96 -53.05
#